data_AF-A0A660YRH5-F1
#
_entry.id   AF-A0A660YRH5-F1
#
_cell.length_a   1.000
_cell.length_b   1.000
_cell.length_c   1.000
_cell.angle_alpha   90.00
_cell.angle_beta   90.00
_cell.angle_gamma   90.00
#
_symmetry.space_group_name_H-M   'P 1'
#
loop_
_entity.id
_entity.type
_entity.pdbx_description
1 polymer ?
#
loop_
_entity_poly.entity_id
_entity_poly.type
_entity_poly.pdbx_seq_one_letter_code
_entity_poly.pdbx_strand_id
1 'polypeptide(L)'
;LTPDVPVEVQSFYQDVVINGSVAKQWLQSPKAKLVKPWRFFEVGEYYKIPISEDGMYKISGRFLKNNGIDISQIDPQTLKIYNNGGYALPQELNAPRPDSLIENAILVFGMEDGRFDADDYLLFYGRSVNNWKYNLKSREFEHYINPYTTTNIYWLVFNDGRPGKRMSKVAVSSITGTPVERFRDHIFREDELYNFNHSGLIWLGSQFAFSSNHEDQEKTFPLPLVDGIQNTSVKVRLRFYGFTSGIHEFRIFLGDRTLPRVSFGGNGFYETTKYTTLLSQSDDYDLTIKYLSTQQNSIAYLDWLEVHYWRSFKLHRDALWFFAPNENDIFHYKISGVSNENFLLFDVTDFANVKLKTGAIFQNNQVSFSDTAWASQPRAYALLTPAAYKVPSVIYKYEIPDLDLRDIANSADFIIITHRDFYNAAMALKNLRETHDRLETMVVDVTDVYDQFSGGLLDPTAIRDFLKYTFFNWRRRPYYVLLFGDGSYDYKNILGYMDENWIPPYETNTISKYSSLTTDDWFACVNGDDLLMEFAIGRIPVRTTVEAENVVKKIVSYATGKQYGPWRNTFTIVADDEITPKSSNETIHTRDAENIAERHVPKIFDLQKVYLMEYPVVYEPAGRRKPRANEDLLKYINQGTLVLNFLGHGNEYLWTHERVLLDTRDFPRIHNQGRLAFWIAATCSFARWDLPNEQSFAEKLLVAENRGAIALCAAARDVSAFGNSKLNRIFLDSLFPLPHQVRRLGDAMRRTKVYTGNTINDRKFLILGDPTLRLAVPQLEARVDSILPDSLKALSKITVKGTILENAEPMSDFNGSIWLQCFDSKKFASHTTPSGSVVNYILPGNPIFRGEGKVTDGQFNINFIVPKDITYGGQLGRVSLYFWNDEIDGSGSKDSLIVDGSSNLVDTQGPTIEVGFDGYQFADGDLLEENPLLIVNISDDKSGINITGEIGHKITLTIDDDLSHKIDLTPYFRYHVNSYLKGKIEYTLTNLLPGEHTGVLKAWDNSNNSATVSFNFRIASSDALTLERVMNYPNPFSNRTSFTFEINQPAEVEVKVYTLSGRLIRRLDSITAEVGFNAIDWDGLDQDGDVIANGVYLYKIFAKSAKFRCEKIGKMIKMK
;
A
#
# COMPACT_ATOMS: atom_id res chain seq x y z
N LEU A 1 33.17 -15.03 -10.28
CA LEU A 1 31.75 -15.47 -10.32
C LEU A 1 31.75 -16.85 -10.91
N THR A 2 31.48 -17.83 -10.06
CA THR A 2 31.15 -19.20 -10.44
C THR A 2 29.85 -19.20 -11.25
N PRO A 3 29.54 -20.28 -12.00
CA PRO A 3 28.29 -20.42 -12.76
C PRO A 3 27.01 -20.24 -11.93
N ASP A 4 27.09 -20.38 -10.60
CA ASP A 4 25.93 -20.44 -9.70
C ASP A 4 25.43 -19.07 -9.18
N VAL A 5 26.01 -17.95 -9.61
CA VAL A 5 25.54 -16.60 -9.20
C VAL A 5 24.54 -16.06 -10.22
N PRO A 6 23.31 -15.66 -9.82
CA PRO A 6 22.30 -15.12 -10.74
C PRO A 6 22.85 -13.98 -11.61
N VAL A 7 22.45 -13.95 -12.88
CA VAL A 7 22.96 -12.99 -13.89
C VAL A 7 22.71 -11.55 -13.45
N GLU A 8 21.57 -11.30 -12.80
CA GLU A 8 21.16 -10.02 -12.23
C GLU A 8 22.16 -9.52 -11.19
N VAL A 9 22.65 -10.41 -10.32
CA VAL A 9 23.69 -10.08 -9.33
C VAL A 9 24.99 -9.70 -10.03
N GLN A 10 25.35 -10.43 -11.10
CA GLN A 10 26.57 -10.14 -11.86
C GLN A 10 26.51 -8.77 -12.53
N SER A 11 25.38 -8.47 -13.20
CA SER A 11 25.11 -7.18 -13.84
C SER A 11 25.09 -6.05 -12.80
N PHE A 12 24.49 -6.28 -11.63
CA PHE A 12 24.48 -5.30 -10.55
C PHE A 12 25.90 -4.87 -10.16
N TYR A 13 26.78 -5.82 -9.82
CA TYR A 13 28.15 -5.48 -9.40
C TYR A 13 29.01 -4.88 -10.52
N GLN A 14 28.77 -5.25 -11.78
CA GLN A 14 29.48 -4.66 -12.92
C GLN A 14 29.24 -3.14 -13.03
N ASP A 15 28.02 -2.69 -12.73
CA ASP A 15 27.65 -1.29 -12.89
C ASP A 15 27.91 -0.45 -11.62
N VAL A 16 27.78 -1.04 -10.42
CA VAL A 16 27.91 -0.28 -9.16
C VAL A 16 29.34 -0.23 -8.61
N VAL A 17 30.23 -1.12 -9.07
CA VAL A 17 31.63 -1.18 -8.60
C VAL A 17 32.58 -0.70 -9.68
N ILE A 18 33.48 0.23 -9.33
CA ILE A 18 34.56 0.66 -10.22
C ILE A 18 35.44 -0.56 -10.56
N ASN A 19 35.68 -0.79 -11.86
CA ASN A 19 36.35 -1.99 -12.37
C ASN A 19 35.65 -3.30 -11.94
N GLY A 20 34.32 -3.36 -12.06
CA GLY A 20 33.52 -4.52 -11.65
C GLY A 20 34.02 -5.87 -12.17
N SER A 21 34.63 -5.91 -13.36
CA SER A 21 35.28 -7.10 -13.92
C SER A 21 36.46 -7.61 -13.08
N VAL A 22 37.22 -6.72 -12.44
CA VAL A 22 38.32 -7.01 -11.51
C VAL A 22 37.78 -7.28 -10.11
N ALA A 23 36.87 -6.42 -9.61
CA ALA A 23 36.24 -6.58 -8.30
C ALA A 23 35.48 -7.91 -8.16
N LYS A 24 35.08 -8.51 -9.29
CA LYS A 24 34.57 -9.88 -9.42
C LYS A 24 35.43 -10.93 -8.70
N GLN A 25 36.74 -10.71 -8.62
CA GLN A 25 37.71 -11.59 -7.97
C GLN A 25 37.81 -11.37 -6.45
N TRP A 26 37.31 -10.22 -5.96
CA TRP A 26 37.32 -9.86 -4.53
C TRP A 26 36.05 -10.32 -3.80
N LEU A 27 35.02 -10.72 -4.54
CA LEU A 27 33.81 -11.35 -4.00
C LEU A 27 34.19 -12.67 -3.33
N GLN A 28 34.32 -12.66 -2.01
CA GLN A 28 34.45 -13.87 -1.23
C GLN A 28 33.08 -14.55 -1.16
N SER A 29 33.02 -15.85 -1.40
CA SER A 29 31.81 -16.62 -1.09
C SER A 29 31.48 -16.39 0.38
N PRO A 30 30.24 -16.00 0.71
CA PRO A 30 29.85 -15.83 2.10
C PRO A 30 30.17 -17.13 2.85
N LYS A 31 30.98 -17.06 3.91
CA LYS A 31 31.20 -18.22 4.77
C LYS A 31 29.87 -18.52 5.45
N ALA A 32 29.27 -19.66 5.15
CA ALA A 32 28.07 -20.13 5.83
C ALA A 32 28.31 -20.10 7.35
N LYS A 33 27.60 -19.23 8.05
CA LYS A 33 27.69 -19.08 9.51
C LYS A 33 26.53 -19.75 10.25
N LEU A 34 25.50 -20.21 9.54
CA LEU A 34 24.43 -20.98 10.14
C LEU A 34 24.81 -22.45 10.14
N VAL A 35 24.99 -23.00 11.34
CA VAL A 35 25.18 -24.43 11.56
C VAL A 35 23.84 -25.10 11.30
N LYS A 36 23.84 -26.14 10.45
CA LYS A 36 22.62 -26.88 10.06
C LYS A 36 21.96 -27.54 11.29
N PRO A 37 20.63 -27.41 11.43
CA PRO A 37 19.81 -28.51 11.90
C PRO A 37 19.06 -29.14 10.71
N TRP A 38 18.85 -30.45 10.83
CA TRP A 38 17.88 -31.23 10.05
C TRP A 38 16.46 -30.66 10.20
N ARG A 39 15.60 -30.98 9.21
CA ARG A 39 14.16 -30.68 9.09
C ARG A 39 13.51 -30.11 10.36
N PHE A 40 12.88 -28.94 10.23
CA PHE A 40 12.19 -28.29 11.35
C PHE A 40 11.00 -29.11 11.86
N PHE A 41 10.30 -29.79 10.95
CA PHE A 41 9.25 -30.76 11.26
C PHE A 41 9.73 -32.18 10.92
N GLU A 42 9.55 -33.13 11.83
CA GLU A 42 9.81 -34.56 11.62
C GLU A 42 8.49 -35.32 11.39
N VAL A 43 8.56 -36.65 11.30
CA VAL A 43 7.36 -37.51 11.26
C VAL A 43 6.65 -37.38 12.61
N GLY A 44 5.34 -37.10 12.64
CA GLY A 44 4.56 -37.00 13.87
C GLY A 44 3.29 -36.17 13.68
N GLU A 45 2.46 -36.11 14.72
CA GLU A 45 1.28 -35.24 14.79
C GLU A 45 1.64 -33.96 15.54
N TYR A 46 1.35 -32.78 14.96
CA TYR A 46 1.70 -31.48 15.51
C TYR A 46 0.46 -30.66 15.84
N TYR A 47 0.46 -30.01 17.01
CA TYR A 47 -0.61 -29.14 17.45
C TYR A 47 -0.06 -27.86 18.08
N LYS A 48 -0.66 -26.70 17.76
CA LYS A 48 -0.33 -25.41 18.37
C LYS A 48 -1.21 -25.12 19.56
N ILE A 49 -0.60 -24.62 20.62
CA ILE A 49 -1.23 -24.26 21.89
C ILE A 49 -0.83 -22.81 22.23
N PRO A 50 -1.72 -21.84 21.97
CA PRO A 50 -1.49 -20.46 22.38
C PRO A 50 -1.70 -20.30 23.89
N ILE A 51 -0.80 -19.55 24.54
CA ILE A 51 -0.94 -19.15 25.95
C ILE A 51 -0.58 -17.67 26.13
N SER A 52 -1.25 -16.99 27.07
CA SER A 52 -1.03 -15.57 27.37
C SER A 52 -0.40 -15.32 28.74
N GLU A 53 -0.41 -16.32 29.63
CA GLU A 53 0.03 -16.16 31.02
C GLU A 53 1.01 -17.26 31.44
N ASP A 54 1.92 -16.90 32.35
CA ASP A 54 2.75 -17.89 33.03
C ASP A 54 1.90 -18.88 33.83
N GLY A 55 2.33 -20.15 33.90
CA GLY A 55 1.72 -21.14 34.77
C GLY A 55 2.15 -22.57 34.49
N MET A 56 1.72 -23.49 35.36
CA MET A 56 1.82 -24.92 35.10
C MET A 56 0.54 -25.36 34.37
N TYR A 57 0.68 -25.74 33.10
CA TYR A 57 -0.44 -26.09 32.23
C TYR A 57 -0.68 -27.59 32.20
N LYS A 58 -1.95 -27.99 32.33
CA LYS A 58 -2.45 -29.35 32.27
C LYS A 58 -3.14 -29.60 30.93
N ILE A 59 -2.66 -30.60 30.19
CA ILE A 59 -3.33 -31.14 29.01
C ILE A 59 -3.80 -32.55 29.36
N SER A 60 -5.11 -32.74 29.49
CA SER A 60 -5.71 -34.04 29.79
C SER A 60 -6.20 -34.76 28.54
N GLY A 61 -6.32 -36.09 28.59
CA GLY A 61 -6.97 -36.87 27.53
C GLY A 61 -8.38 -36.36 27.23
N ARG A 62 -9.15 -35.98 28.26
CA ARG A 62 -10.47 -35.34 28.11
C ARG A 62 -10.40 -34.01 27.35
N PHE A 63 -9.41 -33.17 27.64
CA PHE A 63 -9.20 -31.92 26.90
C PHE A 63 -8.90 -32.18 25.41
N LEU A 64 -8.00 -33.14 25.11
CA LEU A 64 -7.68 -33.50 23.72
C LEU A 64 -8.90 -34.06 22.99
N LYS A 65 -9.65 -34.99 23.62
CA LYS A 65 -10.88 -35.56 23.06
C LYS A 65 -11.95 -34.50 22.79
N ASN A 66 -12.14 -33.55 23.70
CA ASN A 66 -13.10 -32.45 23.53
C ASN A 66 -12.71 -31.49 22.39
N ASN A 67 -11.43 -31.44 22.02
CA ASN A 67 -10.91 -30.68 20.88
C ASN A 67 -10.76 -31.56 19.61
N GLY A 68 -11.44 -32.71 19.55
CA GLY A 68 -11.50 -33.55 18.35
C GLY A 68 -10.26 -34.41 18.08
N ILE A 69 -9.37 -34.57 19.06
CA ILE A 69 -8.15 -35.38 18.92
C ILE A 69 -8.45 -36.81 19.41
N ASP A 70 -8.14 -37.81 18.57
CA ASP A 70 -8.32 -39.22 18.93
C ASP A 70 -7.20 -39.69 19.87
N ILE A 71 -7.50 -39.71 21.16
CA ILE A 71 -6.56 -40.12 22.22
C ILE A 71 -6.20 -41.61 22.15
N SER A 72 -6.99 -42.45 21.47
CA SER A 72 -6.69 -43.89 21.35
C SER A 72 -5.45 -44.17 20.49
N GLN A 73 -5.05 -43.19 19.67
CA GLN A 73 -3.87 -43.28 18.79
C GLN A 73 -2.62 -42.71 19.45
N ILE A 74 -2.70 -42.12 20.64
CA ILE A 74 -1.56 -41.45 21.28
C ILE A 74 -0.71 -42.48 22.02
N ASP A 75 0.55 -42.64 21.62
CA ASP A 75 1.55 -43.28 22.48
C ASP A 75 2.01 -42.29 23.55
N PRO A 76 1.68 -42.50 24.84
CA PRO A 76 2.02 -41.55 25.90
C PRO A 76 3.53 -41.38 26.10
N GLN A 77 4.36 -42.34 25.68
CA GLN A 77 5.82 -42.20 25.77
C GLN A 77 6.34 -41.15 24.77
N THR A 78 5.63 -40.96 23.66
CA THR A 78 6.05 -40.04 22.59
C THR A 78 5.61 -38.59 22.78
N LEU A 79 4.76 -38.30 23.77
CA LEU A 79 4.30 -36.95 24.09
C LEU A 79 5.46 -35.98 24.36
N LYS A 80 5.47 -34.85 23.64
CA LYS A 80 6.43 -33.75 23.73
C LYS A 80 5.75 -32.40 23.72
N ILE A 81 6.40 -31.43 24.35
CA ILE A 81 6.04 -30.02 24.28
C ILE A 81 7.28 -29.26 23.82
N TYR A 82 7.13 -28.37 22.84
CA TYR A 82 8.21 -27.49 22.40
C TYR A 82 7.85 -26.01 22.50
N ASN A 83 8.81 -25.16 22.86
CA ASN A 83 8.72 -23.70 22.82
C ASN A 83 10.11 -23.05 22.92
N ASN A 84 10.29 -21.87 22.33
CA ASN A 84 11.58 -21.15 22.31
C ASN A 84 11.70 -20.03 23.36
N GLY A 85 10.85 -20.04 24.40
CA GLY A 85 10.96 -19.15 25.56
C GLY A 85 10.16 -17.84 25.47
N GLY A 86 9.42 -17.60 24.37
CA GLY A 86 8.49 -16.47 24.24
C GLY A 86 9.12 -15.09 23.99
N TYR A 87 10.45 -15.01 23.83
CA TYR A 87 11.15 -13.77 23.54
C TYR A 87 11.00 -13.37 22.07
N ALA A 88 10.91 -12.06 21.81
CA ALA A 88 11.12 -11.54 20.46
C ALA A 88 12.53 -11.91 19.97
N LEU A 89 12.63 -12.26 18.70
CA LEU A 89 13.90 -12.55 18.06
C LEU A 89 14.77 -11.29 18.06
N PRO A 90 16.10 -11.40 18.29
CA PRO A 90 16.97 -10.24 18.25
C PRO A 90 16.98 -9.60 16.86
N GLN A 91 16.82 -8.28 16.77
CA GLN A 91 16.91 -7.55 15.50
C GLN A 91 18.35 -7.51 14.94
N GLU A 92 19.34 -7.68 15.82
CA GLU A 92 20.76 -7.75 15.46
C GLU A 92 21.06 -8.99 14.61
N LEU A 93 21.46 -8.78 13.36
CA LEU A 93 21.55 -9.81 12.33
C LEU A 93 22.43 -11.01 12.74
N ASN A 94 23.50 -10.78 13.50
CA ASN A 94 24.48 -11.82 13.88
C ASN A 94 24.32 -12.34 15.31
N ALA A 95 23.30 -11.90 16.05
CA ALA A 95 23.06 -12.46 17.38
C ALA A 95 22.69 -13.96 17.27
N PRO A 96 22.91 -14.78 18.33
CA PRO A 96 22.53 -16.19 18.33
C PRO A 96 21.01 -16.41 18.22
N ARG A 97 20.60 -17.48 17.54
CA ARG A 97 19.21 -17.96 17.47
C ARG A 97 19.15 -19.43 17.87
N PRO A 98 18.03 -19.93 18.41
CA PRO A 98 17.80 -21.36 18.49
C PRO A 98 17.83 -21.97 17.07
N ASP A 99 18.59 -23.05 16.90
CA ASP A 99 18.66 -23.74 15.60
C ASP A 99 17.31 -24.39 15.25
N SER A 100 16.60 -24.95 16.24
CA SER A 100 15.27 -25.57 16.10
C SER A 100 14.35 -25.21 17.27
N LEU A 101 13.15 -25.78 17.28
CA LEU A 101 12.29 -25.81 18.47
C LEU A 101 13.01 -26.50 19.64
N ILE A 102 12.93 -25.88 20.83
CA ILE A 102 13.51 -26.43 22.06
C ILE A 102 12.46 -27.31 22.76
N GLU A 103 12.83 -28.56 23.06
CA GLU A 103 11.97 -29.49 23.79
C GLU A 103 11.93 -29.15 25.27
N ASN A 104 10.72 -28.98 25.80
CA ASN A 104 10.45 -28.67 27.19
C ASN A 104 10.16 -29.94 27.98
N ALA A 105 10.76 -30.05 29.16
CA ALA A 105 10.53 -31.19 30.04
C ALA A 105 9.07 -31.21 30.55
N ILE A 106 8.38 -32.34 30.36
CA ILE A 106 7.00 -32.55 30.81
C ILE A 106 6.91 -33.58 31.95
N LEU A 107 5.84 -33.51 32.74
CA LEU A 107 5.48 -34.54 33.73
C LEU A 107 4.17 -35.20 33.29
N VAL A 108 4.14 -36.53 33.18
CA VAL A 108 2.94 -37.26 32.71
C VAL A 108 2.39 -38.14 33.83
N PHE A 109 1.07 -38.17 33.96
CA PHE A 109 0.32 -38.92 34.96
C PHE A 109 -0.60 -39.95 34.31
N GLY A 110 -0.86 -41.06 35.01
CA GLY A 110 -1.85 -42.07 34.63
C GLY A 110 -1.38 -43.18 33.67
N MET A 111 -0.12 -43.15 33.23
CA MET A 111 0.45 -44.09 32.24
C MET A 111 0.74 -45.52 32.73
N GLU A 112 0.10 -45.99 33.80
CA GLU A 112 0.45 -47.29 34.41
C GLU A 112 0.09 -48.48 33.53
N ASP A 113 -0.89 -48.32 32.63
CA ASP A 113 -1.38 -49.34 31.71
C ASP A 113 -0.82 -49.21 30.27
N GLY A 114 0.03 -48.21 30.04
CA GLY A 114 0.65 -47.92 28.74
C GLY A 114 -0.27 -47.25 27.73
N ARG A 115 -1.44 -46.75 28.11
CA ARG A 115 -2.38 -46.00 27.25
C ARG A 115 -2.49 -44.54 27.70
N PHE A 116 -3.07 -43.68 26.85
CA PHE A 116 -3.40 -42.30 27.20
C PHE A 116 -4.92 -42.16 27.30
N ASP A 117 -5.44 -42.41 28.49
CA ASP A 117 -6.86 -42.41 28.78
C ASP A 117 -7.42 -41.00 29.05
N ALA A 118 -8.75 -40.89 29.18
CA ALA A 118 -9.43 -39.61 29.35
C ALA A 118 -9.01 -38.86 30.63
N ASP A 119 -8.63 -39.57 31.69
CA ASP A 119 -8.25 -38.99 32.97
C ASP A 119 -6.72 -38.80 33.12
N ASP A 120 -5.94 -39.31 32.16
CA ASP A 120 -4.50 -39.07 32.05
C ASP A 120 -4.23 -37.63 31.65
N TYR A 121 -3.05 -37.13 32.03
CA TYR A 121 -2.64 -35.78 31.66
C TYR A 121 -1.13 -35.60 31.70
N LEU A 122 -0.67 -34.62 30.93
CA LEU A 122 0.67 -34.07 31.07
C LEU A 122 0.62 -32.66 31.70
N LEU A 123 1.70 -32.31 32.39
CA LEU A 123 2.00 -30.98 32.89
C LEU A 123 3.25 -30.41 32.21
N PHE A 124 3.20 -29.14 31.85
CA PHE A 124 4.37 -28.38 31.38
C PHE A 124 4.35 -26.96 31.92
N TYR A 125 5.52 -26.34 32.03
CA TYR A 125 5.64 -24.93 32.41
C TYR A 125 5.45 -24.04 31.18
N GLY A 126 4.35 -23.30 31.16
CA GLY A 126 4.05 -22.28 30.17
C GLY A 126 4.53 -20.91 30.63
N ARG A 127 5.22 -20.17 29.77
CA ARG A 127 5.63 -18.78 29.96
C ARG A 127 4.87 -17.88 29.01
N SER A 128 4.43 -16.72 29.47
CA SER A 128 3.92 -15.66 28.62
C SER A 128 5.06 -15.00 27.81
N VAL A 129 4.69 -14.12 26.90
CA VAL A 129 5.63 -13.26 26.15
C VAL A 129 6.04 -12.00 26.91
N ASN A 130 5.52 -11.78 28.12
CA ASN A 130 5.81 -10.62 28.97
C ASN A 130 6.16 -11.11 30.39
N ASN A 131 7.41 -11.01 30.79
CA ASN A 131 7.88 -11.61 32.05
C ASN A 131 9.16 -10.93 32.54
N TRP A 132 9.85 -11.55 33.49
CA TRP A 132 11.08 -11.08 34.09
C TRP A 132 12.27 -11.91 33.61
N LYS A 133 13.41 -11.24 33.48
CA LYS A 133 14.69 -11.86 33.18
C LYS A 133 15.71 -11.42 34.20
N TYR A 134 16.46 -12.38 34.75
CA TYR A 134 17.58 -12.06 35.62
C TYR A 134 18.76 -11.53 34.80
N ASN A 135 19.23 -10.32 35.10
CA ASN A 135 20.39 -9.73 34.45
C ASN A 135 21.64 -9.95 35.29
N LEU A 136 22.59 -10.72 34.75
CA LEU A 136 23.83 -11.09 35.43
C LEU A 136 24.74 -9.90 35.76
N LYS A 137 24.68 -8.82 34.97
CA LYS A 137 25.52 -7.64 35.14
C LYS A 137 25.00 -6.74 36.25
N SER A 138 23.69 -6.43 36.24
CA SER A 138 23.05 -5.62 37.28
C SER A 138 22.75 -6.42 38.55
N ARG A 139 22.71 -7.76 38.46
CA ARG A 139 22.25 -8.68 39.52
C ARG A 139 20.80 -8.41 39.97
N GLU A 140 20.01 -7.78 39.11
CA GLU A 140 18.59 -7.48 39.32
C GLU A 140 17.71 -8.22 38.30
N PHE A 141 16.42 -8.34 38.60
CA PHE A 141 15.41 -8.77 37.64
C PHE A 141 14.96 -7.57 36.81
N GLU A 142 14.95 -7.73 35.49
CA GLU A 142 14.49 -6.73 34.53
C GLU A 142 13.25 -7.29 33.82
N HIS A 143 12.19 -6.48 33.71
CA HIS A 143 11.02 -6.84 32.93
C HIS A 143 11.37 -6.86 31.43
N TYR A 144 10.59 -7.61 30.66
CA TYR A 144 10.55 -7.48 29.22
C TYR A 144 9.11 -7.61 28.74
N ILE A 145 8.78 -6.85 27.69
CA ILE A 145 7.55 -6.98 26.93
C ILE A 145 7.94 -7.39 25.51
N ASN A 146 7.24 -8.38 24.95
CA ASN A 146 7.33 -8.64 23.53
C ASN A 146 6.59 -7.53 22.76
N PRO A 147 7.23 -6.80 21.84
CA PRO A 147 6.59 -5.68 21.14
C PRO A 147 5.59 -6.11 20.08
N TYR A 148 5.59 -7.37 19.66
CA TYR A 148 4.87 -7.83 18.46
C TYR A 148 3.62 -8.67 18.76
N THR A 149 3.59 -9.37 19.89
CA THR A 149 2.48 -10.26 20.24
C THR A 149 2.23 -10.30 21.73
N THR A 150 1.01 -10.70 22.10
CA THR A 150 0.59 -10.96 23.50
C THR A 150 0.51 -12.46 23.81
N THR A 151 0.76 -13.32 22.80
CA THR A 151 0.54 -14.76 22.88
C THR A 151 1.82 -15.53 22.59
N ASN A 152 2.16 -16.49 23.46
CA ASN A 152 3.25 -17.44 23.23
C ASN A 152 2.70 -18.73 22.63
N ILE A 153 3.44 -19.35 21.71
CA ILE A 153 3.01 -20.58 21.02
C ILE A 153 3.82 -21.78 21.52
N TYR A 154 3.10 -22.78 22.02
CA TYR A 154 3.64 -24.08 22.40
C TYR A 154 3.21 -25.13 21.37
N TRP A 155 4.09 -26.09 21.10
CA TRP A 155 3.82 -27.17 20.16
C TRP A 155 3.69 -28.49 20.89
N LEU A 156 2.51 -29.11 20.85
CA LEU A 156 2.30 -30.49 21.29
C LEU A 156 2.60 -31.43 20.13
N VAL A 157 3.48 -32.40 20.38
CA VAL A 157 3.91 -33.39 19.38
C VAL A 157 3.81 -34.79 19.96
N PHE A 158 3.32 -35.74 19.17
CA PHE A 158 3.28 -37.17 19.51
C PHE A 158 3.32 -38.05 18.25
N ASN A 159 3.50 -39.36 18.45
CA ASN A 159 3.56 -40.38 17.40
C ASN A 159 4.73 -40.23 16.40
N ASP A 160 5.84 -39.63 16.83
CA ASP A 160 7.08 -39.52 16.05
C ASP A 160 8.06 -40.70 16.26
N GLY A 161 7.68 -41.67 17.10
CA GLY A 161 8.48 -42.84 17.45
C GLY A 161 9.66 -42.57 18.39
N ARG A 162 9.79 -41.35 18.94
CA ARG A 162 10.86 -41.00 19.90
C ARG A 162 10.25 -40.71 21.28
N PRO A 163 10.87 -41.14 22.39
CA PRO A 163 10.39 -40.79 23.71
C PRO A 163 10.53 -39.28 23.94
N GLY A 164 9.55 -38.67 24.60
CA GLY A 164 9.61 -37.27 24.96
C GLY A 164 10.40 -37.00 26.25
N LYS A 165 10.94 -35.78 26.35
CA LYS A 165 11.72 -35.28 27.48
C LYS A 165 10.84 -35.18 28.73
N ARG A 166 11.24 -35.90 29.78
CA ARG A 166 10.54 -35.89 31.07
C ARG A 166 11.23 -34.99 32.08
N MET A 167 10.46 -34.40 32.99
CA MET A 167 11.00 -33.68 34.14
C MET A 167 11.83 -34.65 35.00
N SER A 168 13.10 -34.32 35.20
CA SER A 168 13.96 -35.10 36.10
C SER A 168 13.48 -34.96 37.55
N LYS A 169 13.40 -36.08 38.28
CA LYS A 169 13.13 -36.08 39.72
C LYS A 169 14.43 -35.83 40.47
N VAL A 170 14.52 -34.72 41.21
CA VAL A 170 15.72 -34.34 41.96
C VAL A 170 15.34 -34.15 43.42
N ALA A 171 16.03 -34.85 44.32
CA ALA A 171 15.80 -34.66 45.75
C ALA A 171 16.15 -33.23 46.17
N VAL A 172 15.42 -32.69 47.14
CA VAL A 172 15.83 -31.51 47.90
C VAL A 172 17.12 -31.82 48.68
N SER A 173 17.90 -30.81 49.06
CA SER A 173 19.12 -30.98 49.86
C SER A 173 18.80 -31.65 51.20
N SER A 174 19.59 -32.67 51.57
CA SER A 174 19.54 -33.29 52.89
C SER A 174 20.22 -32.45 53.97
N ILE A 175 21.01 -31.44 53.57
CA ILE A 175 21.64 -30.48 54.48
C ILE A 175 20.64 -29.35 54.74
N THR A 176 20.29 -29.14 56.01
CA THR A 176 19.49 -27.98 56.43
C THR A 176 20.31 -26.71 56.22
N GLY A 177 19.84 -25.86 55.31
CA GLY A 177 20.46 -24.59 54.97
C GLY A 177 20.08 -23.42 55.89
N THR A 178 20.55 -22.23 55.52
CA THR A 178 20.20 -20.95 56.15
C THR A 178 18.69 -20.69 56.03
N PRO A 179 17.95 -20.47 57.13
CA PRO A 179 16.51 -20.25 57.07
C PRO A 179 16.17 -18.92 56.36
N VAL A 180 15.19 -18.97 55.47
CA VAL A 180 14.66 -17.80 54.75
C VAL A 180 13.18 -17.65 55.09
N GLU A 181 12.83 -16.52 55.70
CA GLU A 181 11.47 -16.27 56.19
C GLU A 181 10.60 -15.48 55.20
N ARG A 182 11.23 -14.81 54.23
CA ARG A 182 10.59 -13.95 53.23
C ARG A 182 11.40 -13.87 51.95
N PHE A 183 10.76 -13.50 50.85
CA PHE A 183 11.44 -13.25 49.58
C PHE A 183 11.01 -11.90 48.99
N ARG A 184 11.78 -11.42 48.01
CA ARG A 184 11.40 -10.23 47.25
C ARG A 184 10.53 -10.64 46.08
N ASP A 185 9.32 -10.13 46.05
CA ASP A 185 8.41 -10.26 44.91
C ASP A 185 8.37 -8.95 44.11
N HIS A 186 7.86 -9.03 42.89
CA HIS A 186 7.82 -7.91 41.96
C HIS A 186 6.55 -7.88 41.12
N ILE A 187 6.07 -6.67 40.85
CA ILE A 187 4.97 -6.37 39.95
C ILE A 187 5.47 -5.39 38.90
N PHE A 188 5.08 -5.63 37.65
CA PHE A 188 5.32 -4.74 36.54
C PHE A 188 4.00 -4.50 35.82
N ARG A 189 3.77 -3.25 35.42
CA ARG A 189 2.58 -2.85 34.69
C ARG A 189 2.92 -1.77 33.67
N GLU A 190 2.49 -2.01 32.45
CA GLU A 190 2.52 -1.10 31.31
C GLU A 190 1.21 -1.31 30.55
N ASP A 191 0.40 -0.26 30.41
CA ASP A 191 -0.96 -0.39 29.86
C ASP A 191 -0.98 -0.34 28.31
N GLU A 192 0.11 0.08 27.66
CA GLU A 192 0.24 0.25 26.20
C GLU A 192 -1.00 0.92 25.53
N LEU A 193 -1.33 2.17 25.89
CA LEU A 193 -2.56 2.85 25.45
C LEU A 193 -2.39 3.83 24.27
N TYR A 194 -1.18 4.35 24.08
CA TYR A 194 -0.91 5.42 23.13
C TYR A 194 0.45 5.26 22.46
N ASN A 195 0.47 5.27 21.13
CA ASN A 195 1.70 5.23 20.34
C ASN A 195 2.00 6.62 19.76
N PHE A 196 3.17 7.19 20.07
CA PHE A 196 3.49 8.54 19.65
C PHE A 196 3.77 8.63 18.14
N ASN A 197 3.21 9.64 17.48
CA ASN A 197 3.18 9.78 16.02
C ASN A 197 2.50 8.64 15.26
N HIS A 198 1.91 7.61 15.90
CA HIS A 198 1.39 6.42 15.22
C HIS A 198 2.49 5.76 14.36
N SER A 199 3.60 5.40 15.01
CA SER A 199 4.86 4.92 14.42
C SER A 199 5.75 4.29 15.50
N GLY A 200 6.57 3.30 15.14
CA GLY A 200 7.56 2.73 16.05
C GLY A 200 7.00 1.76 17.08
N LEU A 201 7.90 1.24 17.93
CA LEU A 201 7.59 0.20 18.93
C LEU A 201 7.29 0.74 20.34
N ILE A 202 7.28 2.08 20.51
CA ILE A 202 7.10 2.71 21.83
C ILE A 202 5.61 2.98 22.05
N TRP A 203 5.05 2.24 23.00
CA TRP A 203 3.71 2.47 23.52
C TRP A 203 3.81 3.11 24.90
N LEU A 204 2.93 4.06 25.18
CA LEU A 204 2.83 4.76 26.45
C LEU A 204 1.48 4.44 27.07
N GLY A 205 1.42 4.43 28.39
CA GLY A 205 0.18 4.25 29.12
C GLY A 205 -0.57 5.58 29.32
N SER A 206 -1.10 5.71 30.52
CA SER A 206 -2.00 6.79 30.91
C SER A 206 -1.45 8.22 30.70
N GLN A 207 -2.20 9.04 29.94
CA GLN A 207 -1.92 10.48 29.73
C GLN A 207 -2.35 11.36 30.91
N PHE A 208 -1.56 12.36 31.27
CA PHE A 208 -1.87 13.46 32.19
C PHE A 208 -1.85 14.79 31.42
N ALA A 209 -3.00 15.44 31.32
CA ALA A 209 -3.16 16.72 30.63
C ALA A 209 -2.82 17.89 31.56
N PHE A 210 -2.58 19.09 31.02
CA PHE A 210 -2.26 20.28 31.83
C PHE A 210 -3.24 20.46 33.00
N SER A 211 -2.66 20.66 34.18
CA SER A 211 -3.37 21.13 35.36
C SER A 211 -2.49 22.07 36.18
N SER A 212 -3.10 23.08 36.78
CA SER A 212 -2.49 23.96 37.78
C SER A 212 -2.71 23.47 39.22
N ASN A 213 -3.50 22.41 39.41
CA ASN A 213 -3.82 21.80 40.69
C ASN A 213 -3.78 20.26 40.63
N HIS A 214 -3.09 19.63 41.59
CA HIS A 214 -2.93 18.18 41.66
C HIS A 214 -4.25 17.40 41.66
N GLU A 215 -5.30 17.99 42.24
CA GLU A 215 -6.60 17.33 42.39
C GLU A 215 -7.37 17.21 41.06
N ASP A 216 -6.99 17.98 40.03
CA ASP A 216 -7.69 17.98 38.75
C ASP A 216 -7.21 16.88 37.80
N GLN A 217 -6.05 16.26 38.09
CA GLN A 217 -5.45 15.19 37.29
C GLN A 217 -4.93 14.08 38.21
N GLU A 218 -5.80 13.13 38.53
CA GLU A 218 -5.51 11.97 39.36
C GLU A 218 -5.73 10.67 38.57
N LYS A 219 -4.81 9.73 38.75
CA LYS A 219 -4.93 8.36 38.21
C LYS A 219 -4.55 7.34 39.26
N THR A 220 -5.35 6.26 39.34
CA THR A 220 -5.17 5.20 40.31
C THR A 220 -4.93 3.87 39.61
N PHE A 221 -3.90 3.15 40.06
CA PHE A 221 -3.49 1.87 39.51
C PHE A 221 -3.61 0.80 40.60
N PRO A 222 -4.54 -0.16 40.49
CA PRO A 222 -4.61 -1.28 41.43
C PRO A 222 -3.38 -2.18 41.29
N LEU A 223 -2.81 -2.56 42.42
CA LEU A 223 -1.61 -3.39 42.57
C LEU A 223 -1.87 -4.54 43.57
N PRO A 224 -1.83 -5.80 43.13
CA PRO A 224 -2.01 -6.94 44.00
C PRO A 224 -0.71 -7.28 44.74
N LEU A 225 -0.40 -6.60 45.86
CA LEU A 225 0.76 -6.89 46.71
C LEU A 225 0.50 -8.07 47.66
N VAL A 226 0.11 -9.20 47.07
CA VAL A 226 -0.34 -10.42 47.76
C VAL A 226 0.63 -10.86 48.85
N ASP A 227 0.10 -11.14 50.05
CA ASP A 227 0.87 -11.59 51.23
C ASP A 227 2.10 -10.71 51.56
N GLY A 228 1.99 -9.41 51.26
CA GLY A 228 2.99 -8.40 51.57
C GLY A 228 3.22 -8.22 53.07
N ILE A 229 4.49 -8.11 53.47
CA ILE A 229 4.86 -8.04 54.89
C ILE A 229 4.82 -6.58 55.37
N GLN A 230 4.00 -6.32 56.39
CA GLN A 230 3.91 -5.01 57.05
C GLN A 230 5.28 -4.52 57.57
N ASN A 231 5.45 -3.20 57.62
CA ASN A 231 6.65 -2.50 58.10
C ASN A 231 7.95 -2.88 57.37
N THR A 232 7.85 -3.45 56.17
CA THR A 232 9.01 -3.73 55.30
C THR A 232 9.11 -2.72 54.17
N SER A 233 10.32 -2.55 53.63
CA SER A 233 10.58 -1.61 52.54
C SER A 233 9.94 -2.07 51.22
N VAL A 234 9.30 -1.13 50.54
CA VAL A 234 8.80 -1.25 49.17
C VAL A 234 9.58 -0.32 48.26
N LYS A 235 10.08 -0.83 47.13
CA LYS A 235 10.75 -0.08 46.06
C LYS A 235 9.73 0.14 44.94
N VAL A 236 9.39 1.38 44.64
CA VAL A 236 8.51 1.76 43.53
C VAL A 236 9.36 2.43 42.46
N ARG A 237 9.36 1.88 41.24
CA ARG A 237 9.99 2.50 40.07
C ARG A 237 8.92 2.96 39.10
N LEU A 238 9.13 4.12 38.52
CA LEU A 238 8.20 4.74 37.59
C LEU A 238 9.00 5.34 36.44
N ARG A 239 8.50 5.17 35.23
CA ARG A 239 9.00 5.88 34.06
C ARG A 239 7.87 6.71 33.46
N PHE A 240 8.19 7.97 33.19
CA PHE A 240 7.28 8.92 32.56
C PHE A 240 7.87 9.38 31.24
N TYR A 241 7.01 9.85 30.35
CA TYR A 241 7.39 10.66 29.22
C TYR A 241 6.72 12.04 29.33
N GLY A 242 7.49 13.13 29.23
CA GLY A 242 6.96 14.50 29.33
C GLY A 242 7.14 15.33 28.06
N PHE A 243 6.24 16.28 27.85
CA PHE A 243 6.34 17.39 26.91
C PHE A 243 6.09 18.70 27.67
N THR A 244 7.13 19.50 27.91
CA THR A 244 6.96 20.81 28.57
C THR A 244 8.15 21.74 28.33
N SER A 245 7.87 23.05 28.28
CA SER A 245 8.87 24.12 28.46
C SER A 245 9.03 24.56 29.92
N GLY A 246 8.21 24.02 30.82
CA GLY A 246 8.22 24.27 32.25
C GLY A 246 8.61 23.04 33.04
N ILE A 247 7.82 22.73 34.07
CA ILE A 247 8.09 21.63 34.99
C ILE A 247 6.82 20.78 35.12
N HIS A 248 6.99 19.47 34.98
CA HIS A 248 6.04 18.46 35.42
C HIS A 248 6.24 18.12 36.89
N GLU A 249 5.16 17.79 37.56
CA GLU A 249 5.19 17.50 38.97
C GLU A 249 4.17 16.44 39.35
N PHE A 250 4.63 15.39 40.03
CA PHE A 250 3.80 14.26 40.42
C PHE A 250 3.88 14.02 41.92
N ARG A 251 2.72 13.84 42.54
CA ARG A 251 2.57 13.31 43.90
C ARG A 251 2.09 11.87 43.80
N ILE A 252 2.79 10.97 44.46
CA ILE A 252 2.54 9.53 44.35
C ILE A 252 2.17 9.00 45.73
N PHE A 253 1.14 8.17 45.78
CA PHE A 253 0.63 7.53 46.98
C PHE A 253 0.58 6.02 46.74
N LEU A 254 0.94 5.23 47.76
CA LEU A 254 0.72 3.79 47.78
C LEU A 254 -0.16 3.47 48.99
N GLY A 255 -1.45 3.23 48.76
CA GLY A 255 -2.47 3.31 49.81
C GLY A 255 -2.38 4.63 50.56
N ASP A 256 -2.30 4.58 51.88
CA ASP A 256 -2.23 5.77 52.74
C ASP A 256 -0.82 6.42 52.82
N ARG A 257 0.19 5.87 52.12
CA ARG A 257 1.57 6.38 52.17
C ARG A 257 1.88 7.34 51.03
N THR A 258 2.25 8.57 51.37
CA THR A 258 2.82 9.52 50.41
C THR A 258 4.29 9.21 50.13
N LEU A 259 4.64 9.04 48.85
CA LEU A 259 6.01 8.91 48.37
C LEU A 259 6.64 10.28 48.10
N PRO A 260 7.98 10.41 48.08
CA PRO A 260 8.64 11.67 47.73
C PRO A 260 8.23 12.15 46.33
N ARG A 261 7.92 13.44 46.21
CA ARG A 261 7.50 14.10 44.96
C ARG A 261 8.48 13.82 43.82
N VAL A 262 7.94 13.70 42.61
CA VAL A 262 8.70 13.60 41.35
C VAL A 262 8.52 14.89 40.58
N SER A 263 9.61 15.43 40.03
CA SER A 263 9.54 16.64 39.23
C SER A 263 10.67 16.67 38.21
N PHE A 264 10.34 17.03 36.97
CA PHE A 264 11.27 17.13 35.85
C PHE A 264 10.72 18.09 34.78
N GLY A 265 11.59 18.62 33.93
CA GLY A 265 11.20 19.48 32.81
C GLY A 265 11.76 18.97 31.48
N GLY A 266 11.36 19.62 30.39
CA GLY A 266 11.79 19.28 29.04
C GLY A 266 10.98 18.16 28.39
N ASN A 267 11.44 17.75 27.20
CA ASN A 267 10.80 16.70 26.40
C ASN A 267 11.64 15.42 26.47
N GLY A 268 11.09 14.34 27.00
CA GLY A 268 11.82 13.08 27.09
C GLY A 268 11.33 12.11 28.16
N PHE A 269 11.97 10.94 28.21
CA PHE A 269 11.76 9.96 29.26
C PHE A 269 12.42 10.40 30.57
N TYR A 270 11.71 10.18 31.68
CA TYR A 270 12.22 10.38 33.02
C TYR A 270 11.89 9.17 33.89
N GLU A 271 12.93 8.49 34.37
CA GLU A 271 12.80 7.34 35.27
C GLU A 271 13.16 7.74 36.70
N THR A 272 12.42 7.21 37.68
CA THR A 272 12.67 7.49 39.10
C THR A 272 12.38 6.27 39.97
N THR A 273 13.13 6.14 41.06
CA THR A 273 12.95 5.10 42.07
C THR A 273 12.62 5.76 43.41
N LYS A 274 11.59 5.25 44.08
CA LYS A 274 11.12 5.72 45.39
C LYS A 274 11.01 4.56 46.36
N TYR A 275 11.12 4.87 47.64
CA TYR A 275 11.03 3.89 48.71
C TYR A 275 9.94 4.29 49.71
N THR A 276 9.19 3.32 50.18
CA THR A 276 8.19 3.48 51.25
C THR A 276 8.11 2.21 52.09
N THR A 277 7.12 2.11 52.99
CA THR A 277 6.83 0.92 53.81
C THR A 277 5.35 0.55 53.76
N LEU A 278 5.03 -0.75 53.76
CA LEU A 278 3.63 -1.21 53.90
C LEU A 278 3.14 -1.00 55.33
N LEU A 279 1.96 -0.39 55.51
CA LEU A 279 1.39 -0.09 56.84
C LEU A 279 0.30 -1.06 57.29
N SER A 280 -0.61 -1.41 56.38
CA SER A 280 -1.67 -2.38 56.59
C SER A 280 -1.29 -3.71 55.91
N GLN A 281 -1.97 -4.80 56.28
CA GLN A 281 -1.88 -6.08 55.56
C GLN A 281 -3.14 -6.15 54.70
N SER A 282 -3.00 -5.70 53.46
CA SER A 282 -3.99 -5.87 52.39
C SER A 282 -3.34 -6.70 51.29
N ASP A 283 -4.11 -7.48 50.55
CA ASP A 283 -3.59 -8.10 49.33
C ASP A 283 -3.70 -7.13 48.12
N ASP A 284 -4.55 -6.10 48.24
CA ASP A 284 -4.82 -5.12 47.20
C ASP A 284 -4.44 -3.72 47.70
N TYR A 285 -3.57 -3.04 46.94
CA TYR A 285 -3.18 -1.65 47.18
C TYR A 285 -3.42 -0.82 45.92
N ASP A 286 -3.76 0.44 46.12
CA ASP A 286 -3.83 1.40 45.04
C ASP A 286 -2.56 2.26 45.01
N LEU A 287 -1.96 2.38 43.83
CA LEU A 287 -0.95 3.40 43.56
C LEU A 287 -1.61 4.58 42.87
N THR A 288 -1.74 5.69 43.58
CA THR A 288 -2.36 6.91 43.06
C THR A 288 -1.30 7.91 42.64
N ILE A 289 -1.41 8.45 41.44
CA ILE A 289 -0.55 9.50 40.89
C ILE A 289 -1.40 10.74 40.65
N LYS A 290 -1.07 11.83 41.34
CA LYS A 290 -1.63 13.17 41.09
C LYS A 290 -0.62 14.03 40.35
N TYR A 291 -1.09 14.83 39.40
CA TYR A 291 -0.25 15.58 38.46
C TYR A 291 -0.59 17.07 38.42
N LEU A 292 0.44 17.91 38.30
CA LEU A 292 0.30 19.27 37.81
C LEU A 292 1.50 19.65 36.94
N SER A 293 1.36 20.78 36.23
CA SER A 293 2.45 21.37 35.46
C SER A 293 2.39 22.89 35.43
N THR A 294 3.53 23.52 35.18
CA THR A 294 3.64 24.99 35.22
C THR A 294 3.30 25.69 33.89
N GLN A 295 3.05 24.93 32.80
CA GLN A 295 2.81 25.48 31.46
C GLN A 295 1.58 24.84 30.82
N GLN A 296 0.72 25.66 30.21
CA GLN A 296 -0.59 25.25 29.69
C GLN A 296 -0.55 24.15 28.61
N ASN A 297 0.54 24.07 27.85
CA ASN A 297 0.71 23.07 26.78
C ASN A 297 1.44 21.80 27.27
N SER A 298 1.58 21.61 28.59
CA SER A 298 2.30 20.46 29.13
C SER A 298 1.46 19.20 29.10
N ILE A 299 2.03 18.12 28.61
CA ILE A 299 1.42 16.79 28.61
C ILE A 299 2.47 15.80 29.13
N ALA A 300 2.05 14.89 30.00
CA ALA A 300 2.89 13.77 30.41
C ALA A 300 2.16 12.43 30.22
N TYR A 301 2.91 11.35 30.14
CA TYR A 301 2.41 9.98 30.07
C TYR A 301 3.15 9.13 31.10
N LEU A 302 2.44 8.21 31.73
CA LEU A 302 3.07 7.09 32.42
C LEU A 302 3.47 6.06 31.35
N ASP A 303 4.75 5.72 31.28
CA ASP A 303 5.27 4.64 30.44
C ASP A 303 4.94 3.31 31.13
N TRP A 304 5.65 3.02 32.22
CA TRP A 304 5.43 1.85 33.07
C TRP A 304 5.63 2.15 34.55
N LEU A 305 5.13 1.25 35.40
CA LEU A 305 5.41 1.21 36.83
C LEU A 305 5.88 -0.18 37.26
N GLU A 306 6.78 -0.21 38.25
CA GLU A 306 7.22 -1.43 38.92
C GLU A 306 7.17 -1.27 40.44
N VAL A 307 6.82 -2.35 41.12
CA VAL A 307 6.84 -2.40 42.59
C VAL A 307 7.55 -3.67 43.05
N HIS A 308 8.59 -3.52 43.85
CA HIS A 308 9.23 -4.63 44.56
C HIS A 308 8.93 -4.55 46.05
N TYR A 309 8.47 -5.65 46.63
CA TYR A 309 8.08 -5.71 48.03
C TYR A 309 8.51 -7.04 48.66
N TRP A 310 8.54 -7.08 49.99
CA TRP A 310 8.79 -8.33 50.71
C TRP A 310 7.49 -9.10 50.87
N ARG A 311 7.51 -10.36 50.43
CA ARG A 311 6.37 -11.29 50.49
C ARG A 311 6.69 -12.48 51.38
N SER A 312 5.68 -12.97 52.08
CA SER A 312 5.80 -14.16 52.93
C SER A 312 5.72 -15.47 52.11
N PHE A 313 6.35 -16.54 52.59
CA PHE A 313 6.22 -17.88 52.00
C PHE A 313 4.87 -18.50 52.36
N LYS A 314 3.83 -18.11 51.63
CA LYS A 314 2.46 -18.59 51.82
C LYS A 314 1.82 -18.92 50.48
N LEU A 315 1.15 -20.06 50.43
CA LEU A 315 0.39 -20.49 49.27
C LEU A 315 -0.82 -19.57 49.09
N HIS A 316 -0.96 -18.96 47.92
CA HIS A 316 -2.09 -18.08 47.58
C HIS A 316 -2.77 -18.60 46.32
N ARG A 317 -4.09 -18.84 46.40
CA ARG A 317 -4.87 -19.49 45.31
C ARG A 317 -4.17 -20.74 44.79
N ASP A 318 -3.79 -21.62 45.72
CA ASP A 318 -3.19 -22.93 45.43
C ASP A 318 -1.81 -22.93 44.76
N ALA A 319 -1.16 -21.76 44.61
CA ALA A 319 0.19 -21.64 44.06
C ALA A 319 1.08 -20.66 44.83
N LEU A 320 2.39 -20.89 44.77
CA LEU A 320 3.42 -19.95 45.18
C LEU A 320 4.59 -20.03 44.21
N TRP A 321 4.93 -18.90 43.61
CA TRP A 321 6.07 -18.71 42.73
C TRP A 321 7.06 -17.78 43.42
N PHE A 322 8.33 -18.15 43.46
CA PHE A 322 9.34 -17.31 44.11
C PHE A 322 10.75 -17.56 43.58
N PHE A 323 11.61 -16.56 43.76
CA PHE A 323 13.03 -16.67 43.51
C PHE A 323 13.79 -16.90 44.81
N ALA A 324 14.78 -17.79 44.79
CA ALA A 324 15.73 -17.96 45.87
C ALA A 324 16.61 -16.71 46.04
N PRO A 325 17.21 -16.51 47.23
CA PRO A 325 18.19 -15.45 47.41
C PRO A 325 19.35 -15.57 46.41
N ASN A 326 19.86 -14.42 45.96
CA ASN A 326 20.92 -14.31 44.93
C ASN A 326 22.32 -14.51 45.53
N GLU A 327 22.50 -15.57 46.30
CA GLU A 327 23.71 -15.87 47.06
C GLU A 327 24.11 -17.34 46.85
N ASN A 328 25.40 -17.65 46.97
CA ASN A 328 25.89 -19.02 46.90
C ASN A 328 25.77 -19.66 48.29
N ASP A 329 24.62 -20.25 48.58
CA ASP A 329 24.36 -20.95 49.85
C ASP A 329 23.29 -22.04 49.66
N ILE A 330 23.11 -22.88 50.68
CA ILE A 330 21.94 -23.74 50.84
C ILE A 330 20.94 -22.98 51.69
N PHE A 331 19.72 -22.81 51.20
CA PHE A 331 18.65 -22.13 51.93
C PHE A 331 17.58 -23.10 52.39
N HIS A 332 16.95 -22.82 53.52
CA HIS A 332 15.83 -23.57 54.08
C HIS A 332 14.55 -22.74 54.00
N TYR A 333 13.53 -23.30 53.34
CA TYR A 333 12.24 -22.66 53.08
C TYR A 333 11.14 -23.34 53.88
N LYS A 334 10.20 -22.54 54.39
CA LYS A 334 8.96 -23.01 55.04
C LYS A 334 7.77 -22.29 54.41
N ILE A 335 6.97 -23.03 53.65
CA ILE A 335 5.81 -22.53 52.92
C ILE A 335 4.54 -22.91 53.67
N SER A 336 3.77 -21.91 54.07
CA SER A 336 2.52 -22.07 54.82
C SER A 336 1.27 -22.07 53.91
N GLY A 337 0.13 -22.50 54.43
CA GLY A 337 -1.15 -22.46 53.71
C GLY A 337 -1.38 -23.63 52.76
N VAL A 338 -0.56 -24.69 52.85
CA VAL A 338 -0.72 -25.90 52.04
C VAL A 338 -1.74 -26.81 52.73
N SER A 339 -2.88 -27.08 52.07
CA SER A 339 -4.05 -27.72 52.69
C SER A 339 -3.93 -29.23 52.88
N ASN A 340 -3.12 -29.90 52.06
CA ASN A 340 -2.89 -31.35 52.11
C ASN A 340 -1.57 -31.71 51.41
N GLU A 341 -1.18 -32.98 51.46
CA GLU A 341 0.07 -33.49 50.87
C GLU A 341 0.06 -33.60 49.33
N ASN A 342 -1.06 -33.35 48.66
CA ASN A 342 -1.19 -33.34 47.21
C ASN A 342 -0.69 -32.00 46.61
N PHE A 343 0.61 -31.77 46.73
CA PHE A 343 1.31 -30.65 46.11
C PHE A 343 2.49 -31.16 45.28
N LEU A 344 2.91 -30.36 44.30
CA LEU A 344 4.15 -30.57 43.57
C LEU A 344 5.05 -29.35 43.74
N LEU A 345 6.35 -29.61 43.94
CA LEU A 345 7.39 -28.59 44.00
C LEU A 345 8.26 -28.69 42.75
N PHE A 346 8.37 -27.60 42.00
CA PHE A 346 9.13 -27.53 40.77
C PHE A 346 10.29 -26.53 40.91
N ASP A 347 11.41 -26.86 40.28
CA ASP A 347 12.47 -25.91 39.95
C ASP A 347 12.27 -25.51 38.48
N VAL A 348 11.84 -24.26 38.29
CA VAL A 348 11.50 -23.64 37.00
C VAL A 348 12.56 -22.64 36.55
N THR A 349 13.77 -22.72 37.12
CA THR A 349 14.90 -21.83 36.79
C THR A 349 15.26 -21.88 35.30
N ASP A 350 15.17 -23.05 34.69
CA ASP A 350 15.33 -23.29 33.26
C ASP A 350 14.00 -23.76 32.69
N PHE A 351 13.39 -22.94 31.83
CA PHE A 351 12.06 -23.20 31.27
C PHE A 351 12.00 -24.47 30.43
N ALA A 352 13.11 -24.88 29.80
CA ALA A 352 13.17 -26.07 28.97
C ALA A 352 13.53 -27.32 29.79
N ASN A 353 14.18 -27.15 30.94
CA ASN A 353 14.67 -28.23 31.80
C ASN A 353 14.07 -28.19 33.21
N VAL A 354 12.75 -28.02 33.31
CA VAL A 354 12.02 -28.03 34.59
C VAL A 354 12.26 -29.34 35.34
N LYS A 355 12.48 -29.24 36.65
CA LYS A 355 12.75 -30.39 37.52
C LYS A 355 11.66 -30.53 38.57
N LEU A 356 11.25 -31.78 38.83
CA LEU A 356 10.38 -32.10 39.95
C LEU A 356 11.22 -32.32 41.20
N LYS A 357 11.03 -31.48 42.23
CA LYS A 357 11.72 -31.60 43.50
C LYS A 357 10.99 -32.60 44.39
N THR A 358 11.72 -33.56 44.92
CA THR A 358 11.20 -34.65 45.77
C THR A 358 11.80 -34.59 47.17
N GLY A 359 11.11 -35.14 48.17
CA GLY A 359 11.59 -35.18 49.56
C GLY A 359 11.32 -33.91 50.37
N ALA A 360 10.49 -32.98 49.88
CA ALA A 360 9.95 -31.89 50.69
C ALA A 360 9.02 -32.45 51.78
N ILE A 361 9.09 -31.89 52.99
CA ILE A 361 8.38 -32.41 54.16
C ILE A 361 7.09 -31.63 54.36
N PHE A 362 5.95 -32.32 54.33
CA PHE A 362 4.64 -31.76 54.69
C PHE A 362 4.30 -32.06 56.15
N GLN A 363 4.12 -31.02 56.95
CA GLN A 363 3.72 -31.15 58.36
C GLN A 363 2.97 -29.89 58.80
N ASN A 364 1.91 -30.02 59.59
CA ASN A 364 1.16 -28.89 60.17
C ASN A 364 0.69 -27.85 59.12
N ASN A 365 0.19 -28.31 57.96
CA ASN A 365 -0.22 -27.46 56.84
C ASN A 365 0.90 -26.57 56.27
N GLN A 366 2.14 -27.01 56.40
CA GLN A 366 3.33 -26.37 55.85
C GLN A 366 4.18 -27.36 55.06
N VAL A 367 4.82 -26.88 54.01
CA VAL A 367 5.85 -27.61 53.25
C VAL A 367 7.20 -26.99 53.57
N SER A 368 8.17 -27.82 53.95
CA SER A 368 9.54 -27.38 54.22
C SER A 368 10.56 -28.16 53.40
N PHE A 369 11.59 -27.46 52.93
CA PHE A 369 12.69 -28.06 52.18
C PHE A 369 13.94 -27.19 52.21
N SER A 370 15.09 -27.79 51.89
CA SER A 370 16.34 -27.06 51.65
C SER A 370 16.86 -27.28 50.24
N ASP A 371 17.47 -26.27 49.63
CA ASP A 371 18.08 -26.42 48.32
C ASP A 371 19.20 -25.40 48.07
N THR A 372 20.08 -25.70 47.12
CA THR A 372 21.21 -24.83 46.76
C THR A 372 20.76 -23.70 45.84
N ALA A 373 21.11 -22.47 46.19
CA ALA A 373 20.97 -21.29 45.34
C ALA A 373 22.34 -20.79 44.87
N TRP A 374 22.34 -20.06 43.77
CA TRP A 374 23.55 -19.48 43.19
C TRP A 374 23.36 -18.01 42.84
N ALA A 375 24.38 -17.20 43.13
CA ALA A 375 24.40 -15.80 42.77
C ALA A 375 24.46 -15.57 41.24
N SER A 376 24.97 -16.54 40.49
CA SER A 376 25.08 -16.47 39.02
C SER A 376 23.79 -16.85 38.30
N GLN A 377 22.83 -17.49 38.96
CA GLN A 377 21.53 -17.82 38.39
C GLN A 377 20.58 -18.12 39.55
N PRO A 378 19.82 -17.12 40.03
CA PRO A 378 18.87 -17.31 41.10
C PRO A 378 17.88 -18.41 40.75
N ARG A 379 17.65 -19.31 41.70
CA ARG A 379 16.67 -20.38 41.49
C ARG A 379 15.27 -19.80 41.45
N ALA A 380 14.44 -20.31 40.56
CA ALA A 380 13.01 -20.04 40.55
C ALA A 380 12.27 -21.32 40.93
N TYR A 381 11.41 -21.24 41.94
CA TYR A 381 10.62 -22.37 42.42
C TYR A 381 9.13 -22.09 42.26
N ALA A 382 8.39 -23.17 42.03
CA ALA A 382 6.93 -23.15 41.98
C ALA A 382 6.37 -24.29 42.83
N LEU A 383 5.58 -23.97 43.86
CA LEU A 383 4.84 -24.96 44.65
C LEU A 383 3.35 -24.81 44.33
N LEU A 384 2.71 -25.88 43.85
CA LEU A 384 1.30 -25.85 43.42
C LEU A 384 0.53 -27.08 43.90
N THR A 385 -0.75 -26.90 44.21
CA THR A 385 -1.72 -28.01 44.26
C THR A 385 -2.41 -28.17 42.90
N PRO A 386 -3.10 -29.31 42.63
CA PRO A 386 -3.79 -29.51 41.35
C PRO A 386 -4.84 -28.47 40.98
N ALA A 387 -5.39 -27.74 41.95
CA ALA A 387 -6.38 -26.69 41.70
C ALA A 387 -5.78 -25.46 40.99
N ALA A 388 -4.46 -25.25 41.07
CA ALA A 388 -3.78 -24.14 40.43
C ALA A 388 -3.27 -24.45 39.01
N TYR A 389 -3.45 -25.68 38.51
CA TYR A 389 -3.05 -26.01 37.13
C TYR A 389 -3.94 -25.26 36.15
N LYS A 390 -3.32 -24.57 35.19
CA LYS A 390 -4.01 -23.92 34.09
C LYS A 390 -4.36 -24.94 33.02
N VAL A 391 -5.42 -24.69 32.25
CA VAL A 391 -5.77 -25.49 31.07
C VAL A 391 -5.69 -24.54 29.87
N PRO A 392 -5.05 -24.92 28.75
CA PRO A 392 -5.07 -24.10 27.55
C PRO A 392 -6.50 -23.81 27.10
N SER A 393 -6.76 -22.60 26.59
CA SER A 393 -8.09 -22.22 26.12
C SER A 393 -8.46 -22.95 24.82
N VAL A 394 -7.49 -23.17 23.94
CA VAL A 394 -7.66 -23.77 22.61
C VAL A 394 -6.42 -24.58 22.21
N ILE A 395 -6.59 -25.47 21.25
CA ILE A 395 -5.52 -26.23 20.59
C ILE A 395 -5.87 -26.41 19.12
N TYR A 396 -4.91 -26.19 18.22
CA TYR A 396 -5.12 -26.28 16.78
C TYR A 396 -4.27 -27.38 16.18
N LYS A 397 -4.84 -28.24 15.33
CA LYS A 397 -4.05 -29.16 14.52
C LYS A 397 -3.21 -28.35 13.54
N TYR A 398 -1.92 -28.68 13.44
CA TYR A 398 -1.03 -28.10 12.45
C TYR A 398 -0.77 -29.13 11.35
N GLU A 399 -1.14 -28.76 10.13
CA GLU A 399 -0.78 -29.52 8.94
C GLU A 399 0.61 -29.08 8.53
N ILE A 400 1.57 -30.00 8.56
CA ILE A 400 2.94 -29.72 8.13
C ILE A 400 2.87 -29.35 6.64
N PRO A 401 3.35 -28.16 6.25
CA PRO A 401 3.32 -27.75 4.85
C PRO A 401 4.21 -28.67 4.01
N ASP A 402 3.79 -28.92 2.76
CA ASP A 402 4.58 -29.71 1.80
C ASP A 402 5.95 -29.06 1.51
N LEU A 403 6.05 -27.74 1.70
CA LEU A 403 7.26 -26.94 1.51
C LEU A 403 7.98 -26.69 2.84
N ASP A 404 9.10 -27.37 3.06
CA ASP A 404 10.06 -27.01 4.11
C ASP A 404 10.91 -25.83 3.63
N LEU A 405 10.73 -24.64 4.23
CA LEU A 405 11.44 -23.42 3.84
C LEU A 405 12.94 -23.51 4.18
N ARG A 406 13.32 -24.43 5.06
CA ARG A 406 14.69 -24.73 5.45
C ARG A 406 15.31 -25.87 4.62
N ASP A 407 14.66 -26.35 3.56
CA ASP A 407 15.31 -27.26 2.61
C ASP A 407 16.36 -26.51 1.78
N ILE A 408 17.60 -27.01 1.80
CA ILE A 408 18.72 -26.47 1.01
C ILE A 408 18.54 -26.72 -0.50
N ALA A 409 17.68 -27.67 -0.88
CA ALA A 409 17.38 -27.95 -2.28
C ALA A 409 16.48 -26.88 -2.92
N ASN A 410 15.81 -26.05 -2.12
CA ASN A 410 14.94 -24.98 -2.60
C ASN A 410 15.69 -24.03 -3.53
N SER A 411 14.96 -23.49 -4.51
CA SER A 411 15.45 -22.61 -5.56
C SER A 411 14.36 -21.63 -5.96
N ALA A 412 14.71 -20.36 -6.13
CA ALA A 412 13.84 -19.34 -6.70
C ALA A 412 14.68 -18.15 -7.22
N ASP A 413 14.17 -17.44 -8.22
CA ASP A 413 14.62 -16.11 -8.62
C ASP A 413 13.84 -15.01 -7.89
N PHE A 414 12.56 -15.28 -7.63
CA PHE A 414 11.60 -14.36 -7.02
C PHE A 414 10.81 -15.06 -5.90
N ILE A 415 10.75 -14.45 -4.71
CA ILE A 415 9.87 -14.91 -3.64
C ILE A 415 8.75 -13.89 -3.42
N ILE A 416 7.52 -14.38 -3.35
CA ILE A 416 6.35 -13.63 -2.90
C ILE A 416 5.99 -14.14 -1.50
N ILE A 417 6.17 -13.32 -0.48
CA ILE A 417 5.75 -13.61 0.90
C ILE A 417 4.38 -12.99 1.10
N THR A 418 3.38 -13.79 1.44
CA THR A 418 1.97 -13.35 1.50
C THR A 418 1.20 -14.04 2.62
N HIS A 419 0.07 -13.45 3.02
CA HIS A 419 -0.87 -14.12 3.90
C HIS A 419 -1.78 -15.07 3.12
N ARG A 420 -2.32 -16.11 3.77
CA ARG A 420 -3.22 -17.11 3.16
C ARG A 420 -4.41 -16.47 2.42
N ASP A 421 -4.91 -15.34 2.91
CA ASP A 421 -6.05 -14.64 2.30
C ASP A 421 -5.74 -14.19 0.86
N PHE A 422 -4.49 -13.84 0.58
CA PHE A 422 -4.07 -13.32 -0.73
C PHE A 422 -3.29 -14.35 -1.56
N TYR A 423 -3.15 -15.59 -1.07
CA TYR A 423 -2.35 -16.64 -1.68
C TYR A 423 -2.74 -16.91 -3.14
N ASN A 424 -4.03 -16.94 -3.46
CA ASN A 424 -4.51 -17.17 -4.82
C ASN A 424 -4.11 -16.03 -5.79
N ALA A 425 -4.17 -14.78 -5.35
CA ALA A 425 -3.72 -13.64 -6.14
C ALA A 425 -2.20 -13.68 -6.36
N ALA A 426 -1.43 -14.03 -5.31
CA ALA A 426 0.01 -14.24 -5.41
C ALA A 426 0.37 -15.37 -6.40
N MET A 427 -0.40 -16.48 -6.42
CA MET A 427 -0.23 -17.56 -7.39
C MET A 427 -0.50 -17.12 -8.83
N ALA A 428 -1.50 -16.26 -9.06
CA ALA A 428 -1.74 -15.68 -10.37
C ALA A 428 -0.56 -14.78 -10.83
N LEU A 429 0.05 -14.03 -9.90
CA LEU A 429 1.25 -13.25 -10.20
C LEU A 429 2.47 -14.14 -10.48
N LYS A 430 2.67 -15.22 -9.71
CA LYS A 430 3.69 -16.26 -9.98
C LYS A 430 3.55 -16.79 -11.41
N ASN A 431 2.34 -17.13 -11.84
CA ASN A 431 2.11 -17.63 -13.19
C ASN A 431 2.54 -16.62 -14.27
N LEU A 432 2.26 -15.32 -14.10
CA LEU A 432 2.76 -14.29 -15.00
C LEU A 432 4.31 -14.29 -15.03
N ARG A 433 4.97 -14.28 -13.87
CA ARG A 433 6.43 -14.18 -13.79
C ARG A 433 7.15 -15.39 -14.37
N GLU A 434 6.59 -16.58 -14.23
CA GLU A 434 7.16 -17.81 -14.80
C GLU A 434 6.93 -17.90 -16.31
N THR A 435 5.76 -17.53 -16.81
CA THR A 435 5.41 -17.65 -18.23
C THR A 435 5.93 -16.51 -19.09
N HIS A 436 5.90 -15.28 -18.60
CA HIS A 436 6.29 -14.08 -19.34
C HIS A 436 7.75 -13.69 -19.10
N ASP A 437 8.18 -13.63 -17.83
CA ASP A 437 9.51 -13.11 -17.47
C ASP A 437 10.57 -14.20 -17.27
N ARG A 438 10.15 -15.47 -17.28
CA ARG A 438 10.99 -16.66 -17.02
C ARG A 438 11.73 -16.59 -15.68
N LEU A 439 11.08 -16.03 -14.67
CA LEU A 439 11.59 -15.99 -13.29
C LEU A 439 11.00 -17.16 -12.50
N GLU A 440 11.85 -18.07 -12.03
CA GLU A 440 11.42 -19.14 -11.13
C GLU A 440 10.87 -18.52 -9.84
N THR A 441 9.58 -18.67 -9.56
CA THR A 441 8.90 -17.88 -8.52
C THR A 441 8.34 -18.77 -7.43
N MET A 442 8.54 -18.44 -6.17
CA MET A 442 7.97 -19.18 -5.04
C MET A 442 7.00 -18.30 -4.24
N VAL A 443 5.80 -18.80 -3.96
CA VAL A 443 4.82 -18.14 -3.08
C VAL A 443 4.92 -18.81 -1.70
N VAL A 444 5.13 -18.00 -0.67
CA VAL A 444 5.36 -18.44 0.70
C VAL A 444 4.29 -17.83 1.60
N ASP A 445 3.58 -18.67 2.36
CA ASP A 445 2.70 -18.19 3.42
C ASP A 445 3.57 -17.66 4.59
N VAL A 446 3.31 -16.43 5.01
CA VAL A 446 4.04 -15.79 6.11
C VAL A 446 3.89 -16.55 7.43
N THR A 447 2.79 -17.29 7.62
CA THR A 447 2.60 -18.11 8.82
C THR A 447 3.58 -19.29 8.88
N ASP A 448 3.96 -19.86 7.74
CA ASP A 448 5.02 -20.89 7.67
C ASP A 448 6.40 -20.29 8.02
N VAL A 449 6.62 -19.02 7.68
CA VAL A 449 7.82 -18.28 8.08
C VAL A 449 7.87 -18.12 9.59
N TYR A 450 6.79 -17.70 10.24
CA TYR A 450 6.73 -17.59 11.70
C TYR A 450 6.95 -18.95 12.37
N ASP A 451 6.27 -19.98 11.88
CA ASP A 451 6.40 -21.32 12.45
C ASP A 451 7.84 -21.81 12.43
N GLN A 452 8.50 -21.69 11.28
CA GLN A 452 9.85 -22.23 11.09
C GLN A 452 10.96 -21.32 11.60
N PHE A 453 10.77 -20.00 11.77
CA PHE A 453 11.84 -19.07 12.13
C PHE A 453 11.68 -18.36 13.48
N SER A 454 10.46 -18.25 14.03
CA SER A 454 10.22 -17.73 15.39
C SER A 454 9.60 -18.76 16.34
N GLY A 455 9.29 -19.97 15.86
CA GLY A 455 8.56 -20.99 16.63
C GLY A 455 7.06 -20.70 16.71
N GLY A 456 6.52 -19.94 15.76
CA GLY A 456 5.11 -19.61 15.62
C GLY A 456 4.71 -18.23 16.16
N LEU A 457 5.66 -17.44 16.68
CA LEU A 457 5.39 -16.07 17.14
C LEU A 457 5.29 -15.12 15.95
N LEU A 458 4.30 -14.23 15.93
CA LEU A 458 4.32 -13.07 15.04
C LEU A 458 5.53 -12.21 15.42
N ASP A 459 6.54 -12.21 14.54
CA ASP A 459 7.76 -11.44 14.71
C ASP A 459 8.33 -11.09 13.32
N PRO A 460 8.44 -9.80 12.96
CA PRO A 460 8.99 -9.40 11.66
C PRO A 460 10.43 -9.89 11.44
N THR A 461 11.20 -10.12 12.51
CA THR A 461 12.56 -10.68 12.41
C THR A 461 12.56 -12.08 11.81
N ALA A 462 11.48 -12.86 11.97
CA ALA A 462 11.35 -14.17 11.33
C ALA A 462 11.42 -14.06 9.80
N ILE A 463 10.81 -13.02 9.22
CA ILE A 463 10.85 -12.73 7.77
C ILE A 463 12.28 -12.43 7.34
N ARG A 464 13.01 -11.61 8.10
CA ARG A 464 14.41 -11.30 7.81
C ARG A 464 15.32 -12.52 7.97
N ASP A 465 15.10 -13.34 9.00
CA ASP A 465 15.86 -14.56 9.25
C ASP A 465 15.59 -15.62 8.17
N PHE A 466 14.36 -15.71 7.65
CA PHE A 466 14.02 -16.51 6.48
C PHE A 466 14.77 -16.02 5.23
N LEU A 467 14.68 -14.74 4.89
CA LEU A 467 15.40 -14.18 3.72
C LEU A 467 16.93 -14.34 3.85
N LYS A 468 17.46 -14.22 5.07
CA LYS A 468 18.85 -14.56 5.37
C LYS A 468 19.12 -16.03 5.07
N TYR A 469 18.27 -16.94 5.52
CA TYR A 469 18.42 -18.37 5.27
C TYR A 469 18.47 -18.69 3.78
N THR A 470 17.55 -18.12 2.97
CA THR A 470 17.52 -18.32 1.52
C THR A 470 18.82 -17.83 0.87
N PHE A 471 19.35 -16.68 1.31
CA PHE A 471 20.59 -16.09 0.78
C PHE A 471 21.82 -17.00 0.94
N PHE A 472 21.93 -17.70 2.07
CA PHE A 472 23.11 -18.49 2.42
C PHE A 472 22.98 -19.99 2.13
N ASN A 473 21.77 -20.56 2.08
CA ASN A 473 21.58 -22.01 2.13
C ASN A 473 20.82 -22.60 0.95
N TRP A 474 19.95 -21.86 0.27
CA TRP A 474 19.22 -22.38 -0.87
C TRP A 474 20.14 -22.60 -2.07
N ARG A 475 19.85 -23.64 -2.85
CA ARG A 475 20.62 -24.02 -4.04
C ARG A 475 20.72 -22.85 -5.02
N ARG A 476 19.61 -22.17 -5.28
CA ARG A 476 19.56 -20.91 -6.02
C ARG A 476 18.88 -19.87 -5.13
N ARG A 477 19.66 -18.90 -4.65
CA ARG A 477 19.13 -17.81 -3.83
C ARG A 477 18.31 -16.84 -4.68
N PRO A 478 17.18 -16.32 -4.17
CA PRO A 478 16.38 -15.34 -4.86
C PRO A 478 17.12 -14.00 -4.98
N TYR A 479 16.69 -13.21 -5.96
CA TYR A 479 17.16 -11.84 -6.14
C TYR A 479 16.04 -10.83 -5.86
N TYR A 480 14.79 -11.20 -6.15
CA TYR A 480 13.62 -10.36 -5.94
C TYR A 480 12.79 -10.87 -4.76
N VAL A 481 12.22 -9.94 -3.98
CA VAL A 481 11.29 -10.25 -2.87
C VAL A 481 10.09 -9.31 -2.96
N LEU A 482 8.89 -9.87 -2.93
CA LEU A 482 7.65 -9.11 -2.83
C LEU A 482 6.95 -9.43 -1.50
N LEU A 483 6.67 -8.40 -0.72
CA LEU A 483 5.79 -8.48 0.44
C LEU A 483 4.36 -8.19 -0.01
N PHE A 484 3.51 -9.21 -0.07
CA PHE A 484 2.15 -9.11 -0.61
C PHE A 484 1.12 -9.24 0.52
N GLY A 485 0.73 -8.08 1.05
CA GLY A 485 -0.18 -7.90 2.17
C GLY A 485 0.15 -6.59 2.89
N ASP A 486 -0.88 -5.94 3.42
CA ASP A 486 -0.69 -4.73 4.22
C ASP A 486 -0.15 -5.06 5.62
N GLY A 487 0.32 -4.06 6.36
CA GLY A 487 0.73 -4.22 7.74
C GLY A 487 0.57 -2.94 8.56
N SER A 488 0.87 -2.97 9.86
CA SER A 488 0.74 -1.81 10.72
C SER A 488 1.80 -1.73 11.82
N TYR A 489 2.05 -0.51 12.31
CA TYR A 489 2.79 -0.26 13.55
C TYR A 489 2.08 -0.83 14.80
N ASP A 490 0.78 -1.11 14.73
CA ASP A 490 0.00 -1.72 15.80
C ASP A 490 -0.01 -3.25 15.72
N TYR A 491 1.15 -3.85 16.02
CA TYR A 491 1.37 -5.30 15.91
C TYR A 491 0.40 -6.13 16.77
N LYS A 492 0.04 -5.62 17.95
CA LYS A 492 -0.82 -6.31 18.92
C LYS A 492 -2.30 -6.01 18.73
N ASN A 493 -2.65 -5.18 17.73
CA ASN A 493 -3.99 -4.67 17.50
C ASN A 493 -4.60 -4.02 18.76
N ILE A 494 -3.80 -3.22 19.46
CA ILE A 494 -4.20 -2.50 20.67
C ILE A 494 -5.38 -1.55 20.38
N LEU A 495 -5.36 -0.92 19.20
CA LEU A 495 -6.38 0.05 18.80
C LEU A 495 -7.65 -0.60 18.23
N GLY A 496 -7.59 -1.88 17.82
CA GLY A 496 -8.74 -2.63 17.34
C GLY A 496 -9.25 -2.22 15.95
N TYR A 497 -8.42 -1.58 15.12
CA TYR A 497 -8.83 -1.09 13.79
C TYR A 497 -8.59 -2.07 12.64
N MET A 498 -7.71 -3.06 12.82
CA MET A 498 -7.42 -4.07 11.80
C MET A 498 -7.83 -5.46 12.27
N ASP A 499 -8.27 -6.30 11.35
CA ASP A 499 -8.54 -7.71 11.64
C ASP A 499 -7.23 -8.48 11.83
N GLU A 500 -6.21 -8.18 11.02
CA GLU A 500 -4.91 -8.84 11.05
C GLU A 500 -3.78 -7.91 10.55
N ASN A 501 -2.56 -8.16 11.04
CA ASN A 501 -1.34 -7.53 10.52
C ASN A 501 -0.71 -8.48 9.49
N TRP A 502 -1.28 -8.54 8.28
CA TRP A 502 -1.00 -9.57 7.27
C TRP A 502 0.49 -9.75 6.97
N ILE A 503 1.22 -8.66 6.69
CA ILE A 503 2.68 -8.67 6.52
C ILE A 503 3.28 -7.47 7.29
N PRO A 504 3.76 -7.68 8.52
CA PRO A 504 4.16 -6.59 9.39
C PRO A 504 5.35 -5.78 8.83
N PRO A 505 5.38 -4.45 9.07
CA PRO A 505 6.56 -3.63 8.77
C PRO A 505 7.75 -3.98 9.67
N TYR A 506 8.92 -3.44 9.33
CA TYR A 506 9.93 -3.13 10.35
C TYR A 506 9.74 -1.68 10.82
N GLU A 507 9.65 -1.50 12.13
CA GLU A 507 9.49 -0.22 12.82
C GLU A 507 10.70 0.06 13.72
N THR A 508 11.14 1.33 13.78
CA THR A 508 12.21 1.72 14.71
C THR A 508 11.69 2.01 16.12
N ASN A 509 12.51 1.72 17.12
CA ASN A 509 12.20 2.00 18.52
C ASN A 509 12.54 3.48 18.88
N THR A 510 11.86 4.44 18.26
CA THR A 510 12.06 5.88 18.49
C THR A 510 10.76 6.67 18.38
N ILE A 511 10.64 7.67 19.25
CA ILE A 511 9.54 8.65 19.27
C ILE A 511 9.80 9.87 18.37
N SER A 512 11.02 10.01 17.82
CA SER A 512 11.33 11.15 16.96
C SER A 512 10.68 10.98 15.60
N LYS A 513 9.85 11.96 15.22
CA LYS A 513 9.17 11.99 13.92
C LYS A 513 10.14 11.82 12.74
N TYR A 514 11.29 12.49 12.81
CA TYR A 514 12.30 12.49 11.75
C TYR A 514 13.16 11.21 11.71
N SER A 515 13.45 10.57 12.85
CA SER A 515 14.25 9.33 12.85
C SER A 515 13.41 8.06 12.86
N SER A 516 12.09 8.16 13.00
CA SER A 516 11.19 7.02 12.83
C SER A 516 11.25 6.48 11.40
N LEU A 517 11.23 5.16 11.28
CA LEU A 517 11.30 4.43 10.01
C LEU A 517 10.27 3.31 10.03
N THR A 518 9.44 3.30 9.01
CA THR A 518 8.70 2.14 8.52
C THR A 518 9.33 1.78 7.19
N THR A 519 9.99 0.63 7.09
CA THR A 519 10.79 0.31 5.91
C THR A 519 10.92 -1.18 5.66
N ASP A 520 10.83 -1.56 4.39
CA ASP A 520 11.10 -2.94 3.96
C ASP A 520 12.59 -3.17 3.63
N ASP A 521 13.39 -2.10 3.51
CA ASP A 521 14.84 -2.20 3.24
C ASP A 521 15.55 -3.06 4.29
N TRP A 522 15.06 -3.04 5.54
CA TRP A 522 15.61 -3.83 6.65
C TRP A 522 15.52 -5.34 6.39
N PHE A 523 14.44 -5.82 5.78
CA PHE A 523 14.30 -7.23 5.39
C PHE A 523 15.29 -7.62 4.28
N ALA A 524 15.67 -6.66 3.43
CA ALA A 524 16.57 -6.89 2.31
C ALA A 524 18.06 -6.84 2.67
N CYS A 525 18.43 -6.29 3.83
CA CYS A 525 19.82 -6.24 4.33
C CYS A 525 20.09 -7.49 5.19
N VAL A 526 20.71 -8.53 4.64
CA VAL A 526 20.84 -9.86 5.29
C VAL A 526 22.28 -10.37 5.39
N ASN A 527 23.24 -9.68 4.79
CA ASN A 527 24.65 -10.09 4.83
C ASN A 527 25.58 -8.92 5.15
N GLY A 528 26.21 -8.97 6.33
CA GLY A 528 27.07 -7.90 6.82
C GLY A 528 26.36 -7.03 7.86
N ASP A 529 27.13 -6.24 8.59
CA ASP A 529 26.59 -5.19 9.47
C ASP A 529 26.66 -3.85 8.73
N ASP A 530 25.88 -3.75 7.67
CA ASP A 530 25.79 -2.59 6.79
C ASP A 530 24.37 -2.40 6.26
N LEU A 531 24.18 -1.38 5.43
CA LEU A 531 22.89 -0.99 4.84
C LEU A 531 22.80 -1.35 3.35
N LEU A 532 23.64 -2.26 2.87
CA LEU A 532 23.57 -2.76 1.50
C LEU A 532 22.45 -3.80 1.42
N MET A 533 21.54 -3.59 0.47
CA MET A 533 20.46 -4.52 0.23
C MET A 533 20.96 -5.67 -0.64
N GLU A 534 20.73 -6.91 -0.21
CA GLU A 534 21.00 -8.11 -1.00
C GLU A 534 19.88 -8.39 -2.00
N PHE A 535 18.64 -8.06 -1.63
CA PHE A 535 17.44 -8.30 -2.43
C PHE A 535 16.87 -7.01 -3.03
N ALA A 536 16.30 -7.10 -4.22
CA ALA A 536 15.44 -6.09 -4.79
C ALA A 536 14.00 -6.30 -4.26
N ILE A 537 13.56 -5.42 -3.36
CA ILE A 537 12.30 -5.58 -2.62
C ILE A 537 11.22 -4.58 -3.07
N GLY A 538 9.96 -5.03 -3.02
CA GLY A 538 8.76 -4.19 -3.17
C GLY A 538 7.62 -4.70 -2.29
N ARG A 539 6.57 -3.89 -2.14
CA ARG A 539 5.38 -4.22 -1.33
C ARG A 539 4.08 -3.94 -2.07
N ILE A 540 3.12 -4.85 -1.98
CA ILE A 540 1.73 -4.61 -2.38
C ILE A 540 0.87 -4.68 -1.11
N PRO A 541 0.50 -3.53 -0.50
CA PRO A 541 -0.25 -3.46 0.75
C PRO A 541 -1.76 -3.59 0.50
N VAL A 542 -2.23 -4.83 0.34
CA VAL A 542 -3.68 -5.11 0.22
C VAL A 542 -4.29 -5.52 1.55
N ARG A 543 -5.54 -5.11 1.77
CA ARG A 543 -6.35 -5.49 2.94
C ARG A 543 -7.45 -6.49 2.61
N THR A 544 -7.77 -6.64 1.32
CA THR A 544 -8.86 -7.52 0.88
C THR A 544 -8.45 -8.36 -0.33
N THR A 545 -9.12 -9.50 -0.51
CA THR A 545 -8.93 -10.37 -1.69
C THR A 545 -9.25 -9.65 -3.00
N VAL A 546 -10.26 -8.77 -2.99
CA VAL A 546 -10.64 -7.94 -4.15
C VAL A 546 -9.53 -6.97 -4.53
N GLU A 547 -8.92 -6.28 -3.55
CA GLU A 547 -7.75 -5.43 -3.80
C GLU A 547 -6.59 -6.24 -4.40
N ALA A 548 -6.31 -7.43 -3.83
CA ALA A 548 -5.23 -8.29 -4.30
C ALA A 548 -5.43 -8.70 -5.76
N GLU A 549 -6.65 -9.12 -6.11
CA GLU A 549 -7.01 -9.45 -7.49
C GLU A 549 -6.92 -8.25 -8.42
N ASN A 550 -7.37 -7.06 -8.00
CA ASN A 550 -7.33 -5.85 -8.80
C ASN A 550 -5.90 -5.46 -9.16
N VAL A 551 -4.98 -5.47 -8.20
CA VAL A 551 -3.57 -5.16 -8.45
C VAL A 551 -2.96 -6.17 -9.41
N VAL A 552 -3.19 -7.46 -9.20
CA VAL A 552 -2.64 -8.52 -10.08
C VAL A 552 -3.21 -8.43 -11.49
N LYS A 553 -4.53 -8.17 -11.64
CA LYS A 553 -5.16 -7.93 -12.95
C LYS A 553 -4.54 -6.72 -13.67
N LYS A 554 -4.26 -5.63 -12.95
CA LYS A 554 -3.55 -4.46 -13.51
C LYS A 554 -2.14 -4.83 -13.97
N ILE A 555 -1.38 -5.57 -13.17
CA ILE A 555 -0.01 -6.00 -13.53
C ILE A 555 -0.03 -6.92 -14.76
N VAL A 556 -0.92 -7.91 -14.80
CA VAL A 556 -1.08 -8.83 -15.95
C VAL A 556 -1.45 -8.04 -17.20
N SER A 557 -2.46 -7.17 -17.12
CA SER A 557 -2.88 -6.32 -18.24
C SER A 557 -1.77 -5.38 -18.70
N TYR A 558 -0.99 -4.81 -17.79
CA TYR A 558 0.12 -3.93 -18.14
C TYR A 558 1.28 -4.66 -18.82
N ALA A 559 1.60 -5.88 -18.34
CA ALA A 559 2.70 -6.68 -18.88
C ALA A 559 2.37 -7.35 -20.22
N THR A 560 1.13 -7.82 -20.39
CA THR A 560 0.70 -8.60 -21.56
C THR A 560 -0.19 -7.82 -22.53
N GLY A 561 -0.74 -6.69 -22.09
CA GLY A 561 -1.70 -5.90 -22.85
C GLY A 561 -1.05 -5.07 -23.94
N LYS A 562 -1.71 -5.07 -25.10
CA LYS A 562 -1.35 -4.32 -26.31
C LYS A 562 -1.95 -2.92 -26.32
N GLN A 563 -2.05 -2.27 -25.15
CA GLN A 563 -2.59 -0.91 -25.05
C GLN A 563 -1.52 0.12 -25.46
N TYR A 564 -1.08 0.02 -26.71
CA TYR A 564 -0.13 0.93 -27.32
C TYR A 564 -0.71 2.33 -27.44
N GLY A 565 0.16 3.33 -27.32
CA GLY A 565 -0.21 4.72 -27.53
C GLY A 565 0.84 5.70 -27.00
N PRO A 566 0.72 6.98 -27.38
CA PRO A 566 1.69 8.01 -27.03
C PRO A 566 1.91 8.20 -25.51
N TRP A 567 0.97 7.74 -24.69
CA TRP A 567 1.09 7.73 -23.23
C TRP A 567 2.34 6.97 -22.76
N ARG A 568 2.77 5.92 -23.47
CA ARG A 568 4.00 5.16 -23.20
C ARG A 568 5.28 5.96 -23.49
N ASN A 569 5.20 7.03 -24.28
CA ASN A 569 6.30 7.94 -24.60
C ASN A 569 6.18 9.32 -23.91
N THR A 570 5.38 9.44 -22.85
CA THR A 570 5.13 10.72 -22.16
C THR A 570 5.58 10.66 -20.71
N PHE A 571 6.18 11.75 -20.23
CA PHE A 571 6.54 12.02 -18.83
C PHE A 571 5.81 13.27 -18.34
N THR A 572 5.23 13.19 -17.16
CA THR A 572 4.56 14.32 -16.51
C THR A 572 5.34 14.70 -15.24
N ILE A 573 5.86 15.93 -15.20
CA ILE A 573 6.60 16.48 -14.05
C ILE A 573 5.74 17.52 -13.35
N VAL A 574 5.59 17.40 -12.04
CA VAL A 574 4.78 18.27 -11.20
C VAL A 574 5.65 18.86 -10.09
N ALA A 575 5.58 20.17 -9.89
CA ALA A 575 6.36 20.85 -8.86
C ALA A 575 5.49 21.78 -8.02
N ASP A 576 5.67 21.69 -6.71
CA ASP A 576 5.07 22.60 -5.74
C ASP A 576 5.61 24.03 -5.90
N ASP A 577 4.83 25.00 -5.43
CA ASP A 577 5.12 26.43 -5.58
C ASP A 577 5.99 26.99 -4.43
N GLU A 578 6.25 28.29 -4.49
CA GLU A 578 7.09 29.01 -3.54
C GLU A 578 6.44 29.32 -2.20
N ILE A 579 5.14 29.05 -2.05
CA ILE A 579 4.35 29.52 -0.93
C ILE A 579 4.11 28.38 0.07
N THR A 580 4.30 28.67 1.35
CA THR A 580 4.01 27.79 2.48
C THR A 580 3.35 28.63 3.58
N PRO A 581 2.90 28.04 4.69
CA PRO A 581 2.42 28.81 5.84
C PRO A 581 3.49 29.69 6.49
N LYS A 582 4.79 29.43 6.24
CA LYS A 582 5.93 30.10 6.91
C LYS A 582 6.78 30.95 5.97
N SER A 583 6.66 30.79 4.66
CA SER A 583 7.54 31.39 3.65
C SER A 583 6.81 31.56 2.33
N SER A 584 7.17 32.59 1.56
CA SER A 584 6.74 32.80 0.17
C SER A 584 7.93 32.79 -0.79
N ASN A 585 8.99 32.06 -0.44
CA ASN A 585 10.24 32.02 -1.20
C ASN A 585 10.83 30.62 -1.40
N GLU A 586 10.04 29.56 -1.27
CA GLU A 586 10.55 28.19 -1.36
C GLU A 586 10.73 27.75 -2.82
N THR A 587 11.89 28.05 -3.41
CA THR A 587 12.13 27.79 -4.84
C THR A 587 12.67 26.39 -5.15
N ILE A 588 12.97 25.58 -4.13
CA ILE A 588 13.74 24.33 -4.28
C ILE A 588 12.99 23.30 -5.11
N HIS A 589 11.69 23.09 -4.87
CA HIS A 589 10.91 22.03 -5.52
C HIS A 589 10.86 22.21 -7.04
N THR A 590 10.59 23.43 -7.51
CA THR A 590 10.57 23.70 -8.95
C THR A 590 11.96 23.69 -9.57
N ARG A 591 13.00 24.18 -8.86
CA ARG A 591 14.39 24.09 -9.36
C ARG A 591 14.85 22.64 -9.53
N ASP A 592 14.50 21.78 -8.58
CA ASP A 592 14.83 20.36 -8.62
C ASP A 592 14.01 19.62 -9.68
N ALA A 593 12.71 19.91 -9.79
CA ALA A 593 11.86 19.36 -10.85
C ALA A 593 12.37 19.73 -12.25
N GLU A 594 12.82 20.98 -12.43
CA GLU A 594 13.42 21.44 -13.69
C GLU A 594 14.75 20.76 -13.97
N ASN A 595 15.59 20.57 -12.94
CA ASN A 595 16.82 19.82 -13.06
C ASN A 595 16.57 18.38 -13.54
N ILE A 596 15.57 17.71 -12.96
CA ILE A 596 15.14 16.37 -13.34
C ILE A 596 14.66 16.35 -14.79
N ALA A 597 13.74 17.25 -15.15
CA ALA A 597 13.15 17.28 -16.48
C ALA A 597 14.18 17.46 -17.59
N GLU A 598 15.18 18.33 -17.41
CA GLU A 598 16.15 18.64 -18.47
C GLU A 598 17.41 17.76 -18.46
N ARG A 599 17.73 17.07 -17.35
CA ARG A 599 18.99 16.31 -17.22
C ARG A 599 18.83 14.81 -16.99
N HIS A 600 17.70 14.37 -16.44
CA HIS A 600 17.51 12.99 -15.98
C HIS A 600 16.37 12.26 -16.70
N VAL A 601 15.48 12.97 -17.40
CA VAL A 601 14.51 12.34 -18.30
C VAL A 601 15.15 12.11 -19.67
N PRO A 602 15.14 10.88 -20.21
CA PRO A 602 15.65 10.62 -21.55
C PRO A 602 14.92 11.45 -22.62
N LYS A 603 15.68 12.07 -23.53
CA LYS A 603 15.13 12.99 -24.56
C LYS A 603 14.15 12.35 -25.55
N ILE A 604 14.06 11.03 -25.59
CA ILE A 604 13.09 10.31 -26.41
C ILE A 604 11.64 10.59 -25.95
N PHE A 605 11.44 10.84 -24.65
CA PHE A 605 10.13 11.08 -24.06
C PHE A 605 9.67 12.52 -24.27
N ASP A 606 8.35 12.67 -24.44
CA ASP A 606 7.69 13.97 -24.41
C ASP A 606 7.43 14.41 -22.97
N LEU A 607 7.61 15.71 -22.70
CA LEU A 607 7.47 16.28 -21.37
C LEU A 607 6.17 17.08 -21.25
N GLN A 608 5.44 16.84 -20.18
CA GLN A 608 4.37 17.68 -19.66
C GLN A 608 4.82 18.26 -18.32
N LYS A 609 4.70 19.57 -18.12
CA LYS A 609 5.12 20.24 -16.88
C LYS A 609 3.91 20.92 -16.23
N VAL A 610 3.65 20.59 -14.97
CA VAL A 610 2.67 21.25 -14.10
C VAL A 610 3.44 21.87 -12.94
N TYR A 611 4.03 23.04 -13.18
CA TYR A 611 4.70 23.82 -12.15
C TYR A 611 3.68 24.77 -11.53
N LEU A 612 3.35 24.56 -10.25
CA LEU A 612 2.26 25.32 -9.62
C LEU A 612 2.48 26.83 -9.71
N MET A 613 3.73 27.32 -9.75
CA MET A 613 4.02 28.75 -9.89
C MET A 613 3.45 29.41 -11.16
N GLU A 614 3.19 28.64 -12.23
CA GLU A 614 2.57 29.15 -13.47
C GLU A 614 1.06 29.39 -13.33
N TYR A 615 0.44 28.88 -12.26
CA TYR A 615 -1.00 28.88 -12.09
C TYR A 615 -1.45 29.92 -11.06
N PRO A 616 -2.52 30.69 -11.37
CA PRO A 616 -3.05 31.69 -10.45
C PRO A 616 -3.67 31.04 -9.21
N VAL A 617 -3.48 31.70 -8.07
CA VAL A 617 -4.12 31.32 -6.80
C VAL A 617 -5.57 31.75 -6.77
N VAL A 618 -6.45 30.88 -6.28
CA VAL A 618 -7.85 31.17 -5.94
C VAL A 618 -8.01 31.04 -4.43
N TYR A 619 -8.69 32.00 -3.80
CA TYR A 619 -8.94 32.01 -2.36
C TYR A 619 -10.36 31.53 -2.06
N GLU A 620 -10.46 30.49 -1.23
CA GLU A 620 -11.73 29.95 -0.72
C GLU A 620 -11.74 30.01 0.82
N PRO A 621 -12.92 29.90 1.49
CA PRO A 621 -12.99 29.88 2.96
C PRO A 621 -12.11 28.79 3.59
N ALA A 622 -11.93 27.67 2.90
CA ALA A 622 -11.12 26.55 3.35
C ALA A 622 -9.60 26.71 3.07
N GLY A 623 -9.16 27.86 2.53
CA GLY A 623 -7.76 28.15 2.20
C GLY A 623 -7.53 28.42 0.71
N ARG A 624 -6.26 28.61 0.34
CA ARG A 624 -5.85 28.88 -1.04
C ARG A 624 -5.88 27.60 -1.89
N ARG A 625 -6.08 27.77 -3.20
CA ARG A 625 -6.11 26.69 -4.20
C ARG A 625 -5.50 27.11 -5.53
N LYS A 626 -5.15 26.12 -6.35
CA LYS A 626 -4.79 26.30 -7.77
C LYS A 626 -5.63 25.39 -8.67
N PRO A 627 -6.94 25.69 -8.86
CA PRO A 627 -7.86 24.80 -9.56
C PRO A 627 -7.41 24.45 -10.97
N ARG A 628 -6.83 25.39 -11.72
CA ARG A 628 -6.31 25.12 -13.07
C ARG A 628 -5.16 24.11 -13.09
N ALA A 629 -4.28 24.13 -12.08
CA ALA A 629 -3.20 23.13 -11.95
C ALA A 629 -3.78 21.74 -11.68
N ASN A 630 -4.81 21.65 -10.82
CA ASN A 630 -5.54 20.40 -10.58
C ASN A 630 -6.17 19.85 -11.85
N GLU A 631 -6.86 20.69 -12.64
CA GLU A 631 -7.52 20.26 -13.87
C GLU A 631 -6.50 19.77 -14.91
N ASP A 632 -5.40 20.49 -15.12
CA ASP A 632 -4.34 20.05 -16.03
C ASP A 632 -3.69 18.74 -15.57
N LEU A 633 -3.42 18.59 -14.27
CA LEU A 633 -2.88 17.35 -13.72
C LEU A 633 -3.82 16.16 -13.94
N LEU A 634 -5.11 16.30 -13.61
CA LEU A 634 -6.10 15.24 -13.81
C LEU A 634 -6.27 14.87 -15.27
N LYS A 635 -6.26 15.87 -16.16
CA LYS A 635 -6.26 15.65 -17.60
C LYS A 635 -5.06 14.83 -18.05
N TYR A 636 -3.84 15.18 -17.63
CA TYR A 636 -2.63 14.43 -18.00
C TYR A 636 -2.64 13.00 -17.46
N ILE A 637 -3.10 12.80 -16.22
CA ILE A 637 -3.31 11.46 -15.65
C ILE A 637 -4.28 10.65 -16.52
N ASN A 638 -5.44 11.21 -16.87
CA ASN A 638 -6.49 10.50 -17.60
C ASN A 638 -6.14 10.23 -19.07
N GLN A 639 -5.39 11.14 -19.72
CA GLN A 639 -4.83 10.92 -21.05
C GLN A 639 -3.76 9.82 -21.06
N GLY A 640 -3.14 9.57 -19.90
CA GLY A 640 -2.11 8.59 -19.69
C GLY A 640 -0.71 9.18 -19.84
N THR A 641 0.20 8.73 -18.99
CA THR A 641 1.63 9.06 -18.99
C THR A 641 2.40 7.82 -18.52
N LEU A 642 3.65 7.66 -18.93
CA LEU A 642 4.45 6.51 -18.49
C LEU A 642 4.92 6.72 -17.05
N VAL A 643 5.39 7.93 -16.75
CA VAL A 643 5.88 8.34 -15.43
C VAL A 643 5.26 9.66 -15.02
N LEU A 644 4.69 9.69 -13.81
CA LEU A 644 4.27 10.92 -13.13
C LEU A 644 5.24 11.19 -11.98
N ASN A 645 5.97 12.30 -12.03
CA ASN A 645 6.97 12.64 -11.03
C ASN A 645 6.63 13.96 -10.32
N PHE A 646 6.39 13.89 -9.02
CA PHE A 646 6.04 15.03 -8.18
C PHE A 646 7.14 15.36 -7.18
N LEU A 647 7.50 16.64 -7.07
CA LEU A 647 8.39 17.19 -6.06
C LEU A 647 7.68 18.31 -5.29
N GLY A 648 7.54 18.16 -3.97
CA GLY A 648 6.78 19.14 -3.19
C GLY A 648 6.39 18.69 -1.79
N HIS A 649 5.54 19.50 -1.15
CA HIS A 649 4.87 19.14 0.09
C HIS A 649 3.69 18.21 -0.14
N GLY A 650 3.32 17.47 0.90
CA GLY A 650 2.27 16.46 0.84
C GLY A 650 2.14 15.73 2.16
N ASN A 651 1.10 14.92 2.24
CA ASN A 651 0.83 13.99 3.34
C ASN A 651 0.12 12.76 2.77
N GLU A 652 -0.38 11.89 3.64
CA GLU A 652 -1.08 10.66 3.29
C GLU A 652 -2.39 10.85 2.49
N TYR A 653 -2.93 12.08 2.34
CA TYR A 653 -4.19 12.36 1.65
C TYR A 653 -4.08 13.29 0.44
N LEU A 654 -3.04 14.12 0.35
CA LEU A 654 -2.96 15.18 -0.66
C LEU A 654 -1.54 15.61 -1.02
N TRP A 655 -1.43 16.37 -2.12
CA TRP A 655 -0.24 17.14 -2.48
C TRP A 655 -0.46 18.65 -2.25
N THR A 656 0.63 19.32 -1.85
CA THR A 656 0.77 20.77 -1.69
C THR A 656 -0.18 21.46 -0.71
N HIS A 657 0.12 22.69 -0.33
CA HIS A 657 -0.73 23.47 0.59
C HIS A 657 -2.02 23.96 -0.09
N GLU A 658 -2.04 24.01 -1.41
CA GLU A 658 -3.16 24.38 -2.28
C GLU A 658 -4.14 23.21 -2.46
N ARG A 659 -3.82 22.04 -1.88
CA ARG A 659 -4.58 20.79 -1.99
C ARG A 659 -4.72 20.36 -3.45
N VAL A 660 -3.59 20.34 -4.16
CA VAL A 660 -3.51 19.69 -5.46
C VAL A 660 -3.59 18.18 -5.24
N LEU A 661 -4.39 17.48 -6.04
CA LEU A 661 -4.57 16.03 -5.92
C LEU A 661 -4.98 15.59 -4.49
N LEU A 662 -6.18 15.99 -4.06
CA LEU A 662 -6.78 15.61 -2.78
C LEU A 662 -7.60 14.33 -2.97
N ASP A 663 -7.36 13.30 -2.16
CA ASP A 663 -7.98 11.97 -2.33
C ASP A 663 -9.52 12.01 -2.43
N THR A 664 -10.21 12.67 -1.50
CA THR A 664 -11.68 12.74 -1.42
C THR A 664 -12.32 13.43 -2.62
N ARG A 665 -11.61 14.36 -3.27
CA ARG A 665 -12.14 15.14 -4.41
C ARG A 665 -11.67 14.59 -5.76
N ASP A 666 -10.38 14.27 -5.85
CA ASP A 666 -9.71 14.06 -7.14
C ASP A 666 -9.58 12.57 -7.47
N PHE A 667 -9.50 11.67 -6.48
CA PHE A 667 -9.41 10.23 -6.74
C PHE A 667 -10.61 9.69 -7.53
N PRO A 668 -11.88 10.06 -7.25
CA PRO A 668 -13.01 9.61 -8.07
C PRO A 668 -12.92 10.05 -9.54
N ARG A 669 -12.17 11.12 -9.84
CA ARG A 669 -12.02 11.72 -11.17
C ARG A 669 -10.87 11.12 -11.99
N ILE A 670 -10.11 10.19 -11.41
CA ILE A 670 -9.04 9.46 -12.11
C ILE A 670 -9.65 8.28 -12.87
N HIS A 671 -9.65 8.38 -14.21
CA HIS A 671 -10.20 7.43 -15.17
C HIS A 671 -9.20 7.16 -16.31
N ASN A 672 -7.96 6.80 -15.96
CA ASN A 672 -6.91 6.53 -16.93
C ASN A 672 -7.05 5.15 -17.65
N GLN A 673 -8.10 4.37 -17.35
CA GLN A 673 -8.56 3.21 -18.15
C GLN A 673 -7.43 2.25 -18.60
N GLY A 674 -6.61 1.77 -17.67
CA GLY A 674 -5.49 0.87 -17.99
C GLY A 674 -4.19 1.56 -18.48
N ARG A 675 -4.21 2.86 -18.81
CA ARG A 675 -3.00 3.68 -19.06
C ARG A 675 -2.33 4.08 -17.75
N LEU A 676 -1.83 3.08 -17.04
CA LEU A 676 -1.37 3.18 -15.66
C LEU A 676 0.07 3.70 -15.59
N ALA A 677 0.24 4.89 -15.04
CA ALA A 677 1.56 5.49 -14.85
C ALA A 677 2.30 4.87 -13.66
N PHE A 678 3.64 4.89 -13.70
CA PHE A 678 4.46 4.75 -12.51
C PHE A 678 4.63 6.11 -11.83
N TRP A 679 4.32 6.18 -10.53
CA TRP A 679 4.31 7.44 -9.80
C TRP A 679 5.55 7.58 -8.94
N ILE A 680 6.29 8.68 -9.08
CA ILE A 680 7.36 9.07 -8.16
C ILE A 680 6.83 10.25 -7.35
N ALA A 681 6.53 10.02 -6.07
CA ALA A 681 6.04 11.07 -5.18
C ALA A 681 7.13 11.43 -4.17
N ALA A 682 7.94 12.43 -4.52
CA ALA A 682 9.07 12.89 -3.72
C ALA A 682 8.59 13.87 -2.63
N THR A 683 7.73 13.36 -1.74
CA THR A 683 7.02 14.13 -0.71
C THR A 683 6.85 13.33 0.59
N CYS A 684 6.49 14.01 1.69
CA CYS A 684 6.34 13.39 3.01
C CYS A 684 5.13 12.46 3.07
N SER A 685 5.32 11.26 3.63
CA SER A 685 4.27 10.37 4.12
C SER A 685 3.12 10.03 3.14
N PHE A 686 3.29 10.24 1.83
CA PHE A 686 2.25 9.94 0.83
C PHE A 686 1.92 8.44 0.78
N ALA A 687 2.92 7.61 1.06
CA ALA A 687 2.82 6.15 1.16
C ALA A 687 2.84 5.67 2.62
N ARG A 688 2.11 6.35 3.51
CA ARG A 688 1.98 5.95 4.91
C ARG A 688 1.03 4.75 5.07
N TRP A 689 1.47 3.60 4.58
CA TRP A 689 0.66 2.38 4.47
C TRP A 689 0.41 1.65 5.78
N ASP A 690 1.18 1.96 6.83
CA ASP A 690 1.12 1.27 8.11
C ASP A 690 0.05 1.77 9.09
N LEU A 691 -0.86 2.64 8.62
CA LEU A 691 -1.97 3.16 9.42
C LEU A 691 -3.09 2.11 9.55
N PRO A 692 -3.47 1.70 10.76
CA PRO A 692 -4.43 0.61 10.91
C PRO A 692 -5.87 1.02 10.58
N ASN A 693 -6.22 2.28 10.76
CA ASN A 693 -7.58 2.80 10.60
C ASN A 693 -7.93 3.24 9.17
N GLU A 694 -6.95 3.38 8.28
CA GLU A 694 -7.17 3.87 6.90
C GLU A 694 -6.02 3.52 5.96
N GLN A 695 -6.31 3.48 4.66
CA GLN A 695 -5.29 3.39 3.61
C GLN A 695 -4.88 4.80 3.14
N SER A 696 -3.58 5.00 2.96
CA SER A 696 -2.99 6.19 2.36
C SER A 696 -3.44 6.35 0.91
N PHE A 697 -3.33 7.57 0.37
CA PHE A 697 -3.71 7.83 -1.00
C PHE A 697 -2.84 7.04 -2.01
N ALA A 698 -1.56 6.81 -1.70
CA ALA A 698 -0.71 5.94 -2.53
C ALA A 698 -1.26 4.51 -2.63
N GLU A 699 -1.77 3.94 -1.54
CA GLU A 699 -2.38 2.61 -1.52
C GLU A 699 -3.66 2.59 -2.34
N LYS A 700 -4.56 3.56 -2.14
CA LYS A 700 -5.81 3.71 -2.92
C LYS A 700 -5.53 3.75 -4.43
N LEU A 701 -4.49 4.50 -4.85
CA LEU A 701 -4.06 4.56 -6.26
C LEU A 701 -3.55 3.21 -6.78
N LEU A 702 -2.86 2.44 -5.94
CA LEU A 702 -2.33 1.13 -6.31
C LEU A 702 -3.42 0.06 -6.39
N VAL A 703 -4.37 0.02 -5.46
CA VAL A 703 -5.37 -1.07 -5.38
C VAL A 703 -6.63 -0.83 -6.22
N ALA A 704 -6.81 0.37 -6.75
CA ALA A 704 -7.96 0.71 -7.59
C ALA A 704 -8.09 -0.19 -8.83
N GLU A 705 -9.31 -0.65 -9.11
CA GLU A 705 -9.64 -1.46 -10.29
C GLU A 705 -9.45 -0.67 -11.59
N ASN A 706 -8.59 -1.17 -12.48
CA ASN A 706 -8.35 -0.65 -13.85
C ASN A 706 -8.01 0.87 -13.96
N ARG A 707 -7.59 1.50 -12.86
CA ARG A 707 -7.24 2.92 -12.79
C ARG A 707 -6.16 3.19 -11.74
N GLY A 708 -5.71 4.44 -11.66
CA GLY A 708 -4.68 4.87 -10.71
C GLY A 708 -3.27 4.59 -11.21
N ALA A 709 -2.41 4.07 -10.33
CA ALA A 709 -1.01 3.81 -10.64
C ALA A 709 -0.76 2.32 -10.93
N ILE A 710 0.29 2.00 -11.70
CA ILE A 710 0.79 0.63 -11.86
C ILE A 710 1.70 0.23 -10.69
N ALA A 711 2.49 1.19 -10.19
CA ALA A 711 3.34 1.12 -9.02
C ALA A 711 3.74 2.55 -8.60
N LEU A 712 4.25 2.70 -7.37
CA LEU A 712 4.68 3.99 -6.83
C LEU A 712 6.07 3.88 -6.16
N CYS A 713 6.87 4.93 -6.28
CA CYS A 713 8.02 5.22 -5.44
C CYS A 713 7.68 6.42 -4.54
N ALA A 714 7.40 6.16 -3.27
CA ALA A 714 6.89 7.17 -2.34
C ALA A 714 7.38 6.92 -0.92
N ALA A 715 7.39 7.98 -0.09
CA ALA A 715 7.86 7.91 1.27
C ALA A 715 6.76 7.49 2.26
N ALA A 716 7.07 6.58 3.19
CA ALA A 716 6.17 6.16 4.27
C ALA A 716 6.20 7.09 5.50
N ARG A 717 7.17 8.01 5.56
CA ARG A 717 7.39 8.94 6.68
C ARG A 717 7.86 10.30 6.19
N ASP A 718 8.00 11.24 7.11
CA ASP A 718 8.54 12.58 6.85
C ASP A 718 9.96 12.50 6.25
N VAL A 719 10.19 13.23 5.16
CA VAL A 719 11.45 13.28 4.41
C VAL A 719 11.90 14.72 4.18
N SER A 720 13.10 14.91 3.66
CA SER A 720 13.71 16.21 3.38
C SER A 720 13.73 16.51 1.89
N ALA A 721 13.48 17.76 1.49
CA ALA A 721 13.48 18.17 0.08
C ALA A 721 14.81 17.84 -0.63
N PHE A 722 15.95 18.12 0.02
CA PHE A 722 17.27 17.82 -0.57
C PHE A 722 17.52 16.32 -0.75
N GLY A 723 17.15 15.50 0.26
CA GLY A 723 17.24 14.05 0.16
C GLY A 723 16.35 13.49 -0.95
N ASN A 724 15.14 14.05 -1.09
CA ASN A 724 14.17 13.70 -2.12
C ASN A 724 14.71 13.95 -3.52
N SER A 725 15.23 15.15 -3.79
CA SER A 725 15.84 15.51 -5.08
C SER A 725 17.01 14.60 -5.44
N LYS A 726 17.92 14.32 -4.48
CA LYS A 726 19.05 13.41 -4.69
C LYS A 726 18.59 11.98 -4.99
N LEU A 727 17.63 11.44 -4.24
CA LEU A 727 17.12 10.09 -4.47
C LEU A 727 16.41 9.99 -5.82
N ASN A 728 15.54 10.96 -6.14
CA ASN A 728 14.73 10.98 -7.36
C ASN A 728 15.59 10.99 -8.64
N ARG A 729 16.59 11.88 -8.72
CA ARG A 729 17.48 11.94 -9.89
C ARG A 729 18.28 10.64 -10.09
N ILE A 730 18.84 10.08 -9.00
CA ILE A 730 19.62 8.84 -9.05
C ILE A 730 18.70 7.66 -9.40
N PHE A 731 17.46 7.68 -8.92
CA PHE A 731 16.47 6.66 -9.25
C PHE A 731 16.11 6.67 -10.74
N LEU A 732 15.87 7.83 -11.32
CA LEU A 732 15.62 7.94 -12.77
C LEU A 732 16.82 7.48 -13.60
N ASP A 733 18.03 7.91 -13.26
CA ASP A 733 19.27 7.45 -13.93
C ASP A 733 19.47 5.92 -13.79
N SER A 734 19.07 5.37 -12.64
CA SER A 734 19.10 3.93 -12.38
C SER A 734 17.99 3.17 -13.11
N LEU A 735 16.83 3.80 -13.34
CA LEU A 735 15.71 3.17 -14.03
C LEU A 735 15.92 3.14 -15.55
N PHE A 736 16.47 4.21 -16.12
CA PHE A 736 16.69 4.39 -17.56
C PHE A 736 18.19 4.45 -17.89
N PRO A 737 18.90 3.31 -17.96
CA PRO A 737 20.31 3.30 -18.36
C PRO A 737 20.54 3.85 -19.77
N LEU A 738 19.59 3.64 -20.68
CA LEU A 738 19.58 4.14 -22.06
C LEU A 738 18.14 4.51 -22.45
N PRO A 739 17.91 5.36 -23.46
CA PRO A 739 16.57 5.86 -23.80
C PRO A 739 15.49 4.79 -24.02
N HIS A 740 15.83 3.67 -24.68
CA HIS A 740 14.92 2.55 -24.95
C HIS A 740 15.13 1.33 -24.04
N GLN A 741 15.89 1.49 -22.95
CA GLN A 741 16.16 0.41 -21.99
C GLN A 741 15.69 0.81 -20.61
N VAL A 742 14.88 -0.05 -20.00
CA VAL A 742 14.35 0.15 -18.65
C VAL A 742 14.68 -1.03 -17.76
N ARG A 743 15.20 -0.74 -16.57
CA ARG A 743 15.41 -1.76 -15.53
C ARG A 743 14.09 -2.12 -14.86
N ARG A 744 14.06 -3.25 -14.15
CA ARG A 744 12.95 -3.54 -13.22
C ARG A 744 12.97 -2.52 -12.08
N LEU A 745 11.81 -2.20 -11.52
CA LEU A 745 11.69 -1.17 -10.48
C LEU A 745 12.58 -1.47 -9.26
N GLY A 746 12.61 -2.73 -8.80
CA GLY A 746 13.43 -3.15 -7.68
C GLY A 746 14.93 -3.05 -7.95
N ASP A 747 15.37 -3.34 -9.19
CA ASP A 747 16.76 -3.15 -9.61
C ASP A 747 17.18 -1.68 -9.56
N ALA A 748 16.33 -0.79 -10.08
CA ALA A 748 16.56 0.65 -10.05
C ALA A 748 16.63 1.17 -8.60
N MET A 749 15.69 0.77 -7.74
CA MET A 749 15.68 1.19 -6.34
C MET A 749 16.90 0.69 -5.58
N ARG A 750 17.25 -0.59 -5.71
CA ARG A 750 18.40 -1.18 -5.03
C ARG A 750 19.71 -0.45 -5.40
N ARG A 751 19.92 -0.16 -6.68
CA ARG A 751 21.07 0.64 -7.16
C ARG A 751 21.05 2.05 -6.59
N THR A 752 19.87 2.67 -6.57
CA THR A 752 19.68 4.01 -6.00
C THR A 752 20.14 4.06 -4.56
N LYS A 753 19.69 3.11 -3.71
CA LYS A 753 20.09 3.07 -2.30
C LYS A 753 21.60 2.90 -2.14
N VAL A 754 22.24 2.09 -2.97
CA VAL A 754 23.70 1.94 -2.94
C VAL A 754 24.41 3.25 -3.29
N TYR A 755 23.99 3.95 -4.35
CA TYR A 755 24.60 5.22 -4.75
C TYR A 755 24.29 6.38 -3.79
N THR A 756 23.12 6.39 -3.16
CA THR A 756 22.76 7.44 -2.19
C THR A 756 23.42 7.21 -0.83
N GLY A 757 23.82 5.97 -0.52
CA GLY A 757 24.36 5.52 0.76
C GLY A 757 23.29 5.03 1.75
N ASN A 758 22.10 4.71 1.25
CA ASN A 758 20.94 4.23 1.99
C ASN A 758 20.66 5.02 3.29
N THR A 759 20.61 6.34 3.16
CA THR A 759 20.46 7.27 4.30
C THR A 759 19.09 7.09 4.97
N ILE A 760 18.90 7.69 6.15
CA ILE A 760 17.59 7.71 6.84
C ILE A 760 16.48 8.27 5.94
N ASN A 761 16.80 9.25 5.08
CA ASN A 761 15.83 9.78 4.12
C ASN A 761 15.48 8.72 3.07
N ASP A 762 16.49 8.03 2.54
CA ASP A 762 16.31 7.06 1.47
C ASP A 762 15.49 5.87 1.95
N ARG A 763 15.77 5.35 3.15
CA ARG A 763 15.07 4.18 3.71
C ARG A 763 13.56 4.34 3.88
N LYS A 764 13.06 5.57 3.83
CA LYS A 764 11.61 5.86 3.89
C LYS A 764 10.92 5.70 2.54
N PHE A 765 11.66 5.74 1.43
CA PHE A 765 11.14 5.53 0.09
C PHE A 765 11.11 4.05 -0.28
N LEU A 766 9.93 3.59 -0.68
CA LEU A 766 9.66 2.19 -1.00
C LEU A 766 9.13 2.08 -2.43
N ILE A 767 9.29 0.89 -3.04
CA ILE A 767 8.49 0.52 -4.21
C ILE A 767 7.19 -0.09 -3.70
N LEU A 768 6.10 0.67 -3.76
CA LEU A 768 4.75 0.15 -3.63
C LEU A 768 4.31 -0.43 -4.97
N GLY A 769 4.41 -1.74 -5.12
CA GLY A 769 4.17 -2.49 -6.35
C GLY A 769 5.10 -3.69 -6.47
N ASP A 770 5.00 -4.40 -7.60
CA ASP A 770 5.86 -5.53 -7.90
C ASP A 770 7.29 -5.06 -8.25
N PRO A 771 8.33 -5.48 -7.51
CA PRO A 771 9.71 -5.07 -7.77
C PRO A 771 10.26 -5.61 -9.11
N THR A 772 9.64 -6.63 -9.68
CA THR A 772 10.03 -7.24 -10.96
C THR A 772 9.40 -6.57 -12.17
N LEU A 773 8.46 -5.62 -11.96
CA LEU A 773 7.79 -4.88 -13.01
C LEU A 773 8.80 -4.07 -13.85
N ARG A 774 8.65 -4.10 -15.17
CA ARG A 774 9.26 -3.17 -16.11
C ARG A 774 8.20 -2.21 -16.61
N LEU A 775 8.55 -0.93 -16.73
CA LEU A 775 7.65 0.04 -17.34
C LEU A 775 7.51 -0.26 -18.83
N ALA A 776 6.34 0.05 -19.40
CA ALA A 776 6.03 -0.14 -20.81
C ALA A 776 6.72 0.92 -21.69
N VAL A 777 8.06 0.95 -21.64
CA VAL A 777 8.90 1.82 -22.47
C VAL A 777 8.88 1.30 -23.91
N PRO A 778 8.77 2.18 -24.93
CA PRO A 778 8.81 1.78 -26.33
C PRO A 778 10.14 1.10 -26.69
N GLN A 779 10.08 -0.05 -27.35
CA GLN A 779 11.21 -0.96 -27.52
C GLN A 779 12.06 -0.68 -28.77
N LEU A 780 11.43 -0.21 -29.85
CA LEU A 780 12.10 0.11 -31.11
C LEU A 780 12.42 1.61 -31.24
N GLU A 781 13.32 1.94 -32.18
CA GLU A 781 13.72 3.31 -32.48
C GLU A 781 13.15 3.77 -33.83
N ALA A 782 12.66 5.00 -33.93
CA ALA A 782 12.38 5.67 -35.20
C ALA A 782 13.38 6.78 -35.45
N ARG A 783 14.05 6.73 -36.61
CA ARG A 783 14.95 7.80 -37.05
C ARG A 783 14.27 8.70 -38.05
N VAL A 784 14.30 10.00 -37.80
CA VAL A 784 13.93 11.02 -38.80
C VAL A 784 15.08 11.16 -39.80
N ASP A 785 14.88 10.68 -41.02
CA ASP A 785 15.88 10.74 -42.09
C ASP A 785 15.92 12.14 -42.74
N SER A 786 14.76 12.78 -42.90
CA SER A 786 14.69 14.13 -43.46
C SER A 786 13.43 14.88 -43.03
N ILE A 787 13.55 16.20 -42.89
CA ILE A 787 12.44 17.15 -42.75
C ILE A 787 12.59 18.14 -43.92
N LEU A 788 11.55 18.27 -44.73
CA LEU A 788 11.58 19.10 -45.94
C LEU A 788 10.41 20.11 -45.94
N PRO A 789 10.69 21.43 -46.02
CA PRO A 789 12.00 22.07 -45.83
C PRO A 789 12.59 21.80 -44.43
N ASP A 790 13.89 22.02 -44.26
CA ASP A 790 14.67 21.74 -43.03
C ASP A 790 14.39 22.70 -41.85
N SER A 791 13.58 23.72 -42.09
CA SER A 791 13.09 24.67 -41.10
C SER A 791 11.55 24.67 -41.06
N LEU A 792 10.97 24.78 -39.88
CA LEU A 792 9.53 24.93 -39.66
C LEU A 792 9.14 26.40 -39.93
N LYS A 793 8.77 26.72 -41.18
CA LYS A 793 8.33 28.08 -41.57
C LYS A 793 6.82 28.18 -41.49
N ALA A 794 6.28 29.30 -41.00
CA ALA A 794 4.84 29.54 -40.94
C ALA A 794 4.17 29.29 -42.29
N LEU A 795 3.04 28.60 -42.27
CA LEU A 795 2.21 28.22 -43.42
C LEU A 795 2.88 27.30 -44.45
N SER A 796 4.11 26.84 -44.19
CA SER A 796 4.80 25.94 -45.11
C SER A 796 4.31 24.50 -44.94
N LYS A 797 4.28 23.76 -46.04
CA LYS A 797 4.05 22.32 -46.01
C LYS A 797 5.34 21.61 -45.65
N ILE A 798 5.34 20.95 -44.50
CA ILE A 798 6.44 20.12 -44.00
C ILE A 798 6.18 18.67 -44.37
N THR A 799 7.23 18.00 -44.83
CA THR A 799 7.27 16.56 -45.04
C THR A 799 8.31 15.96 -44.10
N VAL A 800 7.90 15.05 -43.21
CA VAL A 800 8.78 14.29 -42.33
C VAL A 800 8.88 12.87 -42.86
N LYS A 801 10.10 12.45 -43.21
CA LYS A 801 10.41 11.07 -43.62
C LYS A 801 11.33 10.41 -42.62
N GLY A 802 11.13 9.12 -42.38
CA GLY A 802 12.01 8.36 -41.51
C GLY A 802 11.88 6.87 -41.68
N THR A 803 12.74 6.17 -40.93
CA THR A 803 12.92 4.72 -40.97
C THR A 803 12.81 4.16 -39.56
N ILE A 804 12.14 3.01 -39.43
CA ILE A 804 12.08 2.22 -38.20
C ILE A 804 13.34 1.37 -38.09
N LEU A 805 13.94 1.36 -36.91
CA LEU A 805 15.18 0.67 -36.62
C LEU A 805 14.97 -0.36 -35.50
N GLU A 806 15.59 -1.53 -35.67
CA GLU A 806 15.81 -2.52 -34.62
C GLU A 806 17.32 -2.64 -34.40
N ASN A 807 17.80 -2.41 -33.18
CA ASN A 807 19.23 -2.45 -32.85
C ASN A 807 20.10 -1.57 -33.79
N ALA A 808 19.59 -0.37 -34.13
CA ALA A 808 20.20 0.59 -35.05
C ALA A 808 20.24 0.19 -36.54
N GLU A 809 19.63 -0.95 -36.92
CA GLU A 809 19.53 -1.40 -38.31
C GLU A 809 18.10 -1.23 -38.85
N PRO A 810 17.90 -0.89 -40.15
CA PRO A 810 16.57 -0.74 -40.74
C PRO A 810 15.71 -2.01 -40.65
N MET A 811 14.50 -1.88 -40.13
CA MET A 811 13.52 -2.96 -40.00
C MET A 811 12.52 -2.89 -41.17
N SER A 812 12.91 -3.43 -42.33
CA SER A 812 12.15 -3.29 -43.58
C SER A 812 10.84 -4.09 -43.64
N ASP A 813 10.57 -4.97 -42.68
CA ASP A 813 9.35 -5.76 -42.57
C ASP A 813 8.29 -5.13 -41.64
N PHE A 814 8.64 -4.04 -40.94
CA PHE A 814 7.71 -3.36 -40.04
C PHE A 814 6.58 -2.66 -40.80
N ASN A 815 5.34 -3.02 -40.47
CA ASN A 815 4.12 -2.40 -40.97
C ASN A 815 3.19 -2.07 -39.80
N GLY A 816 2.72 -0.83 -39.72
CA GLY A 816 1.96 -0.37 -38.56
C GLY A 816 1.50 1.09 -38.63
N SER A 817 1.15 1.62 -37.47
CA SER A 817 0.75 3.02 -37.29
C SER A 817 1.88 3.84 -36.67
N ILE A 818 1.91 5.14 -36.97
CA ILE A 818 2.82 6.10 -36.36
C ILE A 818 2.08 7.37 -35.98
N TRP A 819 2.32 7.83 -34.77
CA TRP A 819 1.87 9.09 -34.21
C TRP A 819 3.00 10.10 -34.25
N LEU A 820 2.79 11.22 -34.94
CA LEU A 820 3.76 12.31 -35.03
C LEU A 820 3.22 13.55 -34.31
N GLN A 821 4.03 14.07 -33.40
CA GLN A 821 3.83 15.39 -32.80
C GLN A 821 4.96 16.30 -33.21
N CYS A 822 4.61 17.48 -33.71
CA CYS A 822 5.57 18.55 -33.96
C CYS A 822 5.30 19.68 -32.98
N PHE A 823 6.35 20.19 -32.35
CA PHE A 823 6.33 21.24 -31.36
C PHE A 823 7.10 22.45 -31.87
N ASP A 824 6.58 23.63 -31.54
CA ASP A 824 7.29 24.91 -31.68
C ASP A 824 8.57 24.92 -30.83
N SER A 825 9.35 25.99 -30.92
CA SER A 825 10.53 26.21 -30.11
C SER A 825 10.18 26.23 -28.61
N LYS A 826 11.00 25.56 -27.79
CA LYS A 826 10.90 25.64 -26.32
C LYS A 826 10.86 27.10 -25.84
N LYS A 827 10.06 27.36 -24.80
CA LYS A 827 9.89 28.69 -24.20
C LYS A 827 10.69 28.81 -22.90
N PHE A 828 11.62 29.75 -22.86
CA PHE A 828 12.31 30.11 -21.63
C PHE A 828 11.39 30.98 -20.77
N ALA A 829 11.07 30.51 -19.58
CA ALA A 829 10.19 31.18 -18.64
C ALA A 829 10.92 31.49 -17.33
N SER A 830 10.42 32.49 -16.64
CA SER A 830 10.94 32.89 -15.33
C SER A 830 9.80 33.31 -14.43
N HIS A 831 9.83 32.86 -13.19
CA HIS A 831 8.91 33.30 -12.14
C HIS A 831 9.66 34.08 -11.08
N THR A 832 9.11 35.22 -10.66
CA THR A 832 9.64 35.99 -9.53
C THR A 832 8.75 35.75 -8.33
N THR A 833 9.30 35.16 -7.27
CA THR A 833 8.58 34.91 -6.03
C THR A 833 8.13 36.21 -5.37
N PRO A 834 7.11 36.21 -4.49
CA PRO A 834 6.70 37.39 -3.75
C PRO A 834 7.82 38.11 -2.97
N SER A 835 8.89 37.41 -2.60
CA SER A 835 10.06 37.98 -1.94
C SER A 835 11.21 38.38 -2.89
N GLY A 836 11.01 38.25 -4.21
CA GLY A 836 11.95 38.71 -5.23
C GLY A 836 12.99 37.69 -5.73
N SER A 837 12.90 36.41 -5.34
CA SER A 837 13.80 35.39 -5.92
C SER A 837 13.30 34.99 -7.30
N VAL A 838 14.22 34.82 -8.25
CA VAL A 838 13.88 34.37 -9.61
C VAL A 838 14.14 32.87 -9.75
N VAL A 839 13.18 32.18 -10.36
CA VAL A 839 13.30 30.78 -10.78
C VAL A 839 13.16 30.73 -12.29
N ASN A 840 14.16 30.16 -12.97
CA ASN A 840 14.14 30.00 -14.43
C ASN A 840 13.85 28.53 -14.76
N TYR A 841 13.02 28.32 -15.76
CA TYR A 841 12.63 26.99 -16.24
C TYR A 841 12.30 27.04 -17.73
N ILE A 842 12.24 25.87 -18.35
CA ILE A 842 12.00 25.72 -19.77
C ILE A 842 10.65 25.02 -19.96
N LEU A 843 9.70 25.68 -20.59
CA LEU A 843 8.44 25.05 -20.98
C LEU A 843 8.61 24.37 -22.35
N PRO A 844 7.99 23.19 -22.57
CA PRO A 844 7.88 22.61 -23.91
C PRO A 844 7.27 23.63 -24.88
N GLY A 845 7.68 23.57 -26.15
CA GLY A 845 7.02 24.36 -27.19
C GLY A 845 5.58 23.91 -27.38
N ASN A 846 4.71 24.82 -27.81
CA ASN A 846 3.32 24.50 -28.11
C ASN A 846 3.24 23.45 -29.25
N PRO A 847 2.31 22.49 -29.19
CA PRO A 847 2.12 21.54 -30.28
C PRO A 847 1.61 22.29 -31.52
N ILE A 848 2.32 22.18 -32.64
CA ILE A 848 1.94 22.79 -33.92
C ILE A 848 1.29 21.78 -34.88
N PHE A 849 1.56 20.48 -34.67
CA PHE A 849 0.90 19.39 -35.40
C PHE A 849 0.82 18.13 -34.54
N ARG A 850 -0.28 17.38 -34.71
CA ARG A 850 -0.53 16.12 -34.02
C ARG A 850 -1.41 15.21 -34.87
N GLY A 851 -0.82 14.18 -35.47
CA GLY A 851 -1.56 13.30 -36.38
C GLY A 851 -1.01 11.88 -36.45
N GLU A 852 -1.85 10.97 -36.94
CA GLU A 852 -1.49 9.58 -37.19
C GLU A 852 -1.17 9.38 -38.68
N GLY A 853 -0.20 8.53 -38.96
CA GLY A 853 0.16 8.07 -40.30
C GLY A 853 0.43 6.57 -40.33
N LYS A 854 0.75 6.05 -41.51
CA LYS A 854 1.11 4.64 -41.70
C LYS A 854 2.62 4.47 -41.86
N VAL A 855 3.12 3.35 -41.34
CA VAL A 855 4.46 2.83 -41.62
C VAL A 855 4.31 1.66 -42.59
N THR A 856 5.08 1.68 -43.67
CA THR A 856 5.09 0.61 -44.70
C THR A 856 6.53 0.26 -45.03
N ASP A 857 6.86 -1.02 -44.99
CA ASP A 857 8.20 -1.55 -45.22
C ASP A 857 9.29 -0.83 -44.38
N GLY A 858 8.98 -0.56 -43.11
CA GLY A 858 9.85 0.15 -42.18
C GLY A 858 9.99 1.66 -42.45
N GLN A 859 9.27 2.23 -43.41
CA GLN A 859 9.37 3.65 -43.77
C GLN A 859 8.07 4.40 -43.49
N PHE A 860 8.19 5.67 -43.12
CA PHE A 860 7.05 6.56 -42.95
C PHE A 860 7.26 7.91 -43.63
N ASN A 861 6.15 8.53 -44.02
CA ASN A 861 6.12 9.83 -44.67
C ASN A 861 4.85 10.60 -44.25
N ILE A 862 5.02 11.62 -43.41
CA ILE A 862 3.91 12.41 -42.85
C ILE A 862 4.05 13.86 -43.31
N ASN A 863 2.92 14.45 -43.70
CA ASN A 863 2.85 15.83 -44.15
C ASN A 863 1.98 16.66 -43.21
N PHE A 864 2.35 17.92 -42.99
CA PHE A 864 1.50 18.89 -42.29
C PHE A 864 1.81 20.33 -42.71
N ILE A 865 0.91 21.25 -42.41
CA ILE A 865 1.12 22.69 -42.58
C ILE A 865 1.50 23.28 -41.23
N VAL A 866 2.55 24.10 -41.19
CA VAL A 866 2.93 24.84 -39.98
C VAL A 866 1.90 25.96 -39.74
N PRO A 867 1.32 26.08 -38.54
CA PRO A 867 0.47 27.22 -38.18
C PRO A 867 1.18 28.56 -38.36
N LYS A 868 0.40 29.63 -38.52
CA LYS A 868 0.94 31.01 -38.54
C LYS A 868 1.46 31.43 -37.16
N ASP A 869 0.91 30.86 -36.10
CA ASP A 869 1.26 31.16 -34.71
C ASP A 869 2.45 30.34 -34.22
N ILE A 870 3.62 30.62 -34.79
CA ILE A 870 4.89 30.05 -34.33
C ILE A 870 5.78 31.10 -33.68
N THR A 871 6.75 30.64 -32.91
CA THR A 871 7.80 31.48 -32.34
C THR A 871 8.84 31.81 -33.41
N TYR A 872 8.68 32.96 -34.07
CA TYR A 872 9.63 33.47 -35.05
C TYR A 872 11.04 33.66 -34.44
N GLY A 873 12.06 33.14 -35.12
CA GLY A 873 13.46 33.12 -34.63
C GLY A 873 13.77 32.00 -33.63
N GLY A 874 12.88 31.02 -33.45
CA GLY A 874 13.07 29.86 -32.60
C GLY A 874 14.12 28.87 -33.15
N GLN A 875 14.82 28.16 -32.26
CA GLN A 875 15.87 27.19 -32.64
C GLN A 875 15.75 25.86 -31.88
N LEU A 876 14.71 25.70 -31.07
CA LEU A 876 14.52 24.54 -30.20
C LEU A 876 13.20 23.82 -30.50
N GLY A 877 12.77 23.83 -31.76
CA GLY A 877 11.62 23.05 -32.22
C GLY A 877 11.90 21.55 -32.16
N ARG A 878 10.83 20.73 -32.11
CA ARG A 878 10.96 19.28 -31.94
C ARG A 878 9.92 18.52 -32.76
N VAL A 879 10.33 17.40 -33.35
CA VAL A 879 9.43 16.34 -33.81
C VAL A 879 9.57 15.13 -32.88
N SER A 880 8.46 14.61 -32.39
CA SER A 880 8.35 13.40 -31.58
C SER A 880 7.51 12.36 -32.32
N LEU A 881 7.93 11.10 -32.23
CA LEU A 881 7.36 9.96 -32.93
C LEU A 881 7.06 8.86 -31.91
N TYR A 882 5.87 8.26 -32.05
CA TYR A 882 5.52 7.00 -31.39
C TYR A 882 4.87 6.09 -32.41
N PHE A 883 5.32 4.85 -32.56
CA PHE A 883 4.78 3.94 -33.57
C PHE A 883 4.53 2.56 -32.97
N TRP A 884 3.62 1.81 -33.56
CA TRP A 884 3.25 0.49 -33.07
C TRP A 884 2.62 -0.36 -34.18
N ASN A 885 2.67 -1.67 -33.97
CA ASN A 885 1.84 -2.65 -34.66
C ASN A 885 1.14 -3.54 -33.61
N ASP A 886 0.67 -4.71 -34.01
CA ASP A 886 0.01 -5.63 -33.08
C ASP A 886 0.98 -6.36 -32.12
N GLU A 887 2.30 -6.20 -32.26
CA GLU A 887 3.31 -6.98 -31.52
C GLU A 887 4.28 -6.11 -30.73
N ILE A 888 4.66 -4.95 -31.25
CA ILE A 888 5.71 -4.11 -30.69
C ILE A 888 5.48 -2.63 -30.97
N ASP A 889 6.01 -1.79 -30.10
CA ASP A 889 6.04 -0.34 -30.25
C ASP A 889 7.45 0.22 -30.19
N GLY A 890 7.58 1.47 -30.61
CA GLY A 890 8.82 2.22 -30.55
C GLY A 890 8.58 3.72 -30.55
N SER A 891 9.66 4.47 -30.38
CA SER A 891 9.61 5.92 -30.39
C SER A 891 10.85 6.52 -31.03
N GLY A 892 10.77 7.81 -31.34
CA GLY A 892 11.82 8.55 -32.00
C GLY A 892 11.65 10.04 -31.76
N SER A 893 12.72 10.82 -31.87
CA SER A 893 12.60 12.26 -31.84
C SER A 893 13.71 12.96 -32.64
N LYS A 894 13.42 14.19 -33.04
CA LYS A 894 14.38 15.12 -33.64
C LYS A 894 14.21 16.48 -32.99
N ASP A 895 15.20 16.89 -32.22
CA ASP A 895 15.25 18.18 -31.52
C ASP A 895 16.02 19.24 -32.34
N SER A 896 16.05 20.47 -31.80
CA SER A 896 16.83 21.60 -32.32
C SER A 896 16.45 22.01 -33.75
N LEU A 897 15.15 21.94 -34.05
CA LEU A 897 14.62 22.42 -35.32
C LEU A 897 14.52 23.95 -35.31
N ILE A 898 14.89 24.55 -36.44
CA ILE A 898 14.73 25.98 -36.68
C ILE A 898 13.26 26.25 -36.93
N VAL A 899 12.70 27.21 -36.18
CA VAL A 899 11.32 27.70 -36.34
C VAL A 899 11.39 29.17 -36.70
N ASP A 900 11.41 29.47 -38.00
CA ASP A 900 11.55 30.84 -38.46
C ASP A 900 11.08 31.05 -39.91
N GLY A 901 10.67 32.27 -40.22
CA GLY A 901 10.18 32.69 -41.52
C GLY A 901 8.74 32.24 -41.83
N SER A 902 8.26 32.67 -42.99
CA SER A 902 6.91 32.39 -43.49
C SER A 902 6.96 31.97 -44.96
N SER A 903 5.95 31.22 -45.39
CA SER A 903 5.72 30.90 -46.80
C SER A 903 4.45 31.56 -47.33
N ASN A 904 4.25 31.53 -48.65
CA ASN A 904 3.16 32.23 -49.34
C ASN A 904 1.92 31.33 -49.55
N LEU A 905 1.41 30.70 -48.49
CA LEU A 905 0.08 30.10 -48.54
C LEU A 905 -0.96 31.20 -48.28
N VAL A 906 -1.99 31.30 -49.12
CA VAL A 906 -3.09 32.25 -48.96
C VAL A 906 -4.38 31.49 -48.71
N ASP A 907 -4.91 31.65 -47.52
CA ASP A 907 -6.20 31.13 -47.09
C ASP A 907 -7.02 32.23 -46.42
N THR A 908 -8.31 32.28 -46.75
CA THR A 908 -9.24 33.32 -46.27
C THR A 908 -10.57 32.74 -45.78
N GLN A 909 -10.73 31.41 -45.81
CA GLN A 909 -11.93 30.74 -45.30
C GLN A 909 -11.63 30.15 -43.94
N GLY A 910 -12.60 30.17 -43.02
CA GLY A 910 -12.48 29.47 -41.75
C GLY A 910 -12.72 27.96 -41.91
N PRO A 911 -12.36 27.16 -40.90
CA PRO A 911 -12.59 25.72 -40.96
C PRO A 911 -14.09 25.39 -40.92
N THR A 912 -14.48 24.26 -41.50
CA THR A 912 -15.83 23.68 -41.34
C THR A 912 -15.87 22.86 -40.06
N ILE A 913 -16.91 23.05 -39.25
CA ILE A 913 -17.11 22.39 -37.95
C ILE A 913 -18.43 21.62 -38.01
N GLU A 914 -18.37 20.31 -37.76
CA GLU A 914 -19.53 19.43 -37.66
C GLU A 914 -19.59 18.86 -36.24
N VAL A 915 -20.67 19.16 -35.53
CA VAL A 915 -20.90 18.70 -34.16
C VAL A 915 -21.84 17.50 -34.18
N GLY A 916 -21.49 16.48 -33.39
CA GLY A 916 -22.35 15.34 -33.12
C GLY A 916 -22.12 14.78 -31.72
N PHE A 917 -22.89 13.76 -31.38
CA PHE A 917 -22.77 13.00 -30.14
C PHE A 917 -22.77 11.51 -30.48
N ASP A 918 -22.25 10.68 -29.58
CA ASP A 918 -22.23 9.23 -29.79
C ASP A 918 -23.66 8.67 -29.96
N GLY A 919 -23.80 7.61 -30.76
CA GLY A 919 -25.05 6.86 -30.91
C GLY A 919 -25.91 7.10 -32.16
N TYR A 920 -25.89 8.27 -32.82
CA TYR A 920 -26.61 8.50 -34.12
C TYR A 920 -26.30 9.90 -34.74
N GLN A 921 -26.94 10.22 -35.88
CA GLN A 921 -26.87 11.56 -36.50
C GLN A 921 -27.58 12.61 -35.63
N PHE A 922 -26.80 13.38 -34.86
CA PHE A 922 -27.28 14.49 -34.07
C PHE A 922 -27.99 15.55 -34.92
N ALA A 923 -29.18 15.97 -34.48
CA ALA A 923 -29.90 17.13 -34.95
C ALA A 923 -30.03 18.17 -33.82
N ASP A 924 -30.10 19.45 -34.20
CA ASP A 924 -30.24 20.55 -33.25
C ASP A 924 -31.51 20.40 -32.38
N GLY A 925 -31.34 20.38 -31.06
CA GLY A 925 -32.42 20.21 -30.08
C GLY A 925 -32.70 18.76 -29.66
N ASP A 926 -31.85 17.81 -30.04
CA ASP A 926 -31.97 16.40 -29.66
C ASP A 926 -31.84 16.18 -28.14
N LEU A 927 -32.51 15.12 -27.67
CA LEU A 927 -32.45 14.66 -26.29
C LEU A 927 -31.30 13.67 -26.11
N LEU A 928 -30.37 13.99 -25.22
CA LEU A 928 -29.17 13.22 -24.91
C LEU A 928 -29.23 12.64 -23.49
N GLU A 929 -28.44 11.60 -23.26
CA GLU A 929 -28.25 10.99 -21.94
C GLU A 929 -27.46 11.90 -20.98
N GLU A 930 -27.35 11.46 -19.72
CA GLU A 930 -26.51 12.13 -18.74
C GLU A 930 -25.03 11.97 -19.11
N ASN A 931 -24.28 13.07 -19.16
CA ASN A 931 -22.87 13.14 -19.52
C ASN A 931 -22.52 12.66 -20.96
N PRO A 932 -23.09 13.27 -22.02
CA PRO A 932 -22.93 12.76 -23.38
C PRO A 932 -21.51 12.94 -23.94
N LEU A 933 -21.09 12.03 -24.82
CA LEU A 933 -19.82 12.11 -25.54
C LEU A 933 -19.96 13.02 -26.78
N LEU A 934 -19.40 14.22 -26.70
CA LEU A 934 -19.31 15.17 -27.81
C LEU A 934 -18.26 14.70 -28.84
N ILE A 935 -18.68 14.59 -30.10
CA ILE A 935 -17.81 14.31 -31.25
C ILE A 935 -17.82 15.54 -32.16
N VAL A 936 -16.65 16.14 -32.40
CA VAL A 936 -16.53 17.31 -33.28
C VAL A 936 -15.59 16.97 -34.42
N ASN A 937 -16.09 16.96 -35.65
CA ASN A 937 -15.25 16.85 -36.84
C ASN A 937 -14.93 18.26 -37.34
N ILE A 938 -13.65 18.53 -37.59
CA ILE A 938 -13.21 19.82 -38.11
C ILE A 938 -12.39 19.56 -39.36
N SER A 939 -12.72 20.27 -40.44
CA SER A 939 -12.02 20.18 -41.72
C SER A 939 -11.75 21.55 -42.32
N ASP A 940 -10.61 21.68 -42.95
CA ASP A 940 -10.17 22.86 -43.69
C ASP A 940 -9.79 22.48 -45.13
N ASP A 941 -9.91 23.39 -46.09
CA ASP A 941 -9.66 23.09 -47.50
C ASP A 941 -8.21 23.32 -47.94
N LYS A 942 -7.39 24.04 -47.15
CA LYS A 942 -6.03 24.45 -47.56
C LYS A 942 -4.99 24.41 -46.46
N SER A 943 -5.21 25.14 -45.36
CA SER A 943 -4.18 25.41 -44.36
C SER A 943 -4.20 24.42 -43.19
N GLY A 944 -5.31 23.73 -42.94
CA GLY A 944 -5.44 22.79 -41.81
C GLY A 944 -5.85 23.50 -40.51
N ILE A 945 -5.91 22.76 -39.41
CA ILE A 945 -6.46 23.24 -38.12
C ILE A 945 -5.36 23.69 -37.18
N ASN A 946 -5.51 24.88 -36.61
CA ASN A 946 -4.58 25.44 -35.66
C ASN A 946 -4.80 24.84 -34.27
N ILE A 947 -3.73 24.21 -33.76
CA ILE A 947 -3.70 23.56 -32.45
C ILE A 947 -2.62 24.10 -31.52
N THR A 948 -2.02 25.24 -31.88
CA THR A 948 -0.98 25.90 -31.08
C THR A 948 -1.49 26.30 -29.71
N GLY A 949 -2.80 26.58 -29.60
CA GLY A 949 -3.43 27.00 -28.36
C GLY A 949 -2.98 28.38 -27.88
N GLU A 950 -2.39 29.18 -28.77
CA GLU A 950 -2.03 30.57 -28.51
C GLU A 950 -3.25 31.39 -28.07
N ILE A 951 -3.00 32.46 -27.31
CA ILE A 951 -4.07 33.29 -26.77
C ILE A 951 -4.90 33.85 -27.93
N GLY A 952 -6.18 33.46 -27.98
CA GLY A 952 -7.12 33.86 -29.02
C GLY A 952 -7.40 32.80 -30.07
N HIS A 953 -6.54 31.79 -30.24
CA HIS A 953 -6.65 30.76 -31.29
C HIS A 953 -6.84 29.33 -30.76
N LYS A 954 -7.38 29.19 -29.54
CA LYS A 954 -7.81 27.91 -28.98
C LYS A 954 -9.08 27.40 -29.64
N ILE A 955 -9.25 26.08 -29.68
CA ILE A 955 -10.55 25.44 -29.95
C ILE A 955 -11.34 25.50 -28.64
N THR A 956 -12.44 26.25 -28.61
CA THR A 956 -13.18 26.50 -27.36
C THR A 956 -14.64 26.07 -27.48
N LEU A 957 -15.18 25.48 -26.40
CA LEU A 957 -16.60 25.24 -26.22
C LEU A 957 -17.11 26.06 -25.03
N THR A 958 -18.23 26.75 -25.24
CA THR A 958 -18.99 27.43 -24.18
C THR A 958 -20.35 26.76 -24.08
N ILE A 959 -20.77 26.39 -22.87
CA ILE A 959 -22.12 25.87 -22.61
C ILE A 959 -22.91 26.97 -21.89
N ASP A 960 -24.15 27.19 -22.30
CA ASP A 960 -25.13 28.12 -21.72
C ASP A 960 -24.63 29.56 -21.57
N ASP A 961 -23.81 30.02 -22.52
CA ASP A 961 -23.16 31.33 -22.51
C ASP A 961 -22.35 31.63 -21.23
N ASP A 962 -21.93 30.58 -20.49
CA ASP A 962 -21.07 30.73 -19.33
C ASP A 962 -19.63 31.03 -19.76
N LEU A 963 -19.38 32.32 -20.02
CA LEU A 963 -18.07 32.83 -20.38
C LEU A 963 -17.02 32.64 -19.27
N SER A 964 -17.43 32.35 -18.04
CA SER A 964 -16.50 32.09 -16.93
C SER A 964 -15.93 30.67 -16.98
N HIS A 965 -16.59 29.74 -17.67
CA HIS A 965 -16.19 28.33 -17.82
C HIS A 965 -16.04 27.91 -19.29
N LYS A 966 -15.25 28.65 -20.07
CA LYS A 966 -14.84 28.19 -21.42
C LYS A 966 -13.96 26.94 -21.33
N ILE A 967 -14.40 25.88 -22.01
CA ILE A 967 -13.70 24.61 -22.11
C ILE A 967 -12.68 24.69 -23.27
N ASP A 968 -11.41 24.40 -22.98
CA ASP A 968 -10.35 24.31 -23.99
C ASP A 968 -10.31 22.91 -24.59
N LEU A 969 -10.83 22.76 -25.82
CA LEU A 969 -10.88 21.51 -26.56
C LEU A 969 -9.62 21.26 -27.42
N THR A 970 -8.74 22.24 -27.56
CA THR A 970 -7.49 22.14 -28.35
C THR A 970 -6.69 20.87 -28.05
N PRO A 971 -6.48 20.49 -26.77
CA PRO A 971 -5.70 19.31 -26.42
C PRO A 971 -6.31 17.97 -26.86
N TYR A 972 -7.59 17.95 -27.23
CA TYR A 972 -8.32 16.74 -27.63
C TYR A 972 -8.41 16.59 -29.15
N PHE A 973 -8.05 17.62 -29.93
CA PHE A 973 -8.05 17.54 -31.39
C PHE A 973 -6.94 16.61 -31.89
N ARG A 974 -7.30 15.77 -32.87
CA ARG A 974 -6.38 14.86 -33.56
C ARG A 974 -6.71 14.82 -35.04
N TYR A 975 -5.70 14.96 -35.91
CA TYR A 975 -5.89 14.74 -37.34
C TYR A 975 -6.25 13.27 -37.64
N HIS A 976 -7.07 13.04 -38.65
CA HIS A 976 -7.33 11.70 -39.16
C HIS A 976 -6.06 11.08 -39.75
N VAL A 977 -6.03 9.75 -39.88
CA VAL A 977 -4.89 9.00 -40.42
C VAL A 977 -4.50 9.54 -41.81
N ASN A 978 -3.22 9.88 -41.98
CA ASN A 978 -2.63 10.47 -43.19
C ASN A 978 -3.27 11.80 -43.64
N SER A 979 -3.96 12.51 -42.74
CA SER A 979 -4.57 13.81 -43.00
C SER A 979 -3.83 14.92 -42.26
N TYR A 980 -3.80 16.10 -42.86
CA TYR A 980 -3.39 17.36 -42.22
C TYR A 980 -4.41 18.48 -42.43
N LEU A 981 -5.59 18.13 -42.94
CA LEU A 981 -6.68 19.06 -43.25
C LEU A 981 -7.96 18.73 -42.47
N LYS A 982 -8.10 17.48 -42.02
CA LYS A 982 -9.30 16.96 -41.35
C LYS A 982 -8.93 16.22 -40.08
N GLY A 983 -9.66 16.45 -39.01
CA GLY A 983 -9.50 15.77 -37.74
C GLY A 983 -10.76 15.79 -36.89
N LYS A 984 -10.67 15.20 -35.71
CA LYS A 984 -11.77 15.09 -34.76
C LYS A 984 -11.37 15.39 -33.32
N ILE A 985 -12.38 15.72 -32.51
CA ILE A 985 -12.34 15.86 -31.05
C ILE A 985 -13.38 14.91 -30.48
N GLU A 986 -13.02 14.23 -29.39
CA GLU A 986 -13.92 13.44 -28.54
C GLU A 986 -13.82 13.98 -27.12
N TYR A 987 -14.94 14.41 -26.54
CA TYR A 987 -14.97 15.03 -25.20
C TYR A 987 -16.29 14.74 -24.48
N THR A 988 -16.23 14.12 -23.30
CA THR A 988 -17.43 13.88 -22.49
C THR A 988 -17.84 15.14 -21.76
N LEU A 989 -19.06 15.62 -21.99
CA LEU A 989 -19.63 16.71 -21.21
C LEU A 989 -20.03 16.17 -19.83
N THR A 990 -19.80 16.93 -18.76
CA THR A 990 -20.11 16.48 -17.39
C THR A 990 -20.76 17.57 -16.57
N ASN A 991 -21.53 17.19 -15.54
CA ASN A 991 -22.18 18.10 -14.60
C ASN A 991 -23.20 19.06 -15.26
N LEU A 992 -23.86 18.61 -16.32
CA LEU A 992 -24.99 19.33 -16.92
C LEU A 992 -26.27 18.98 -16.16
N LEU A 993 -27.07 19.99 -15.85
CA LEU A 993 -28.38 19.78 -15.24
C LEU A 993 -29.36 19.22 -16.28
N PRO A 994 -30.40 18.47 -15.91
CA PRO A 994 -31.47 18.13 -16.85
C PRO A 994 -32.14 19.39 -17.42
N GLY A 995 -32.35 19.44 -18.73
CA GLY A 995 -32.96 20.61 -19.40
C GLY A 995 -32.35 20.96 -20.76
N GLU A 996 -32.74 22.13 -21.28
CA GLU A 996 -32.21 22.71 -22.52
C GLU A 996 -30.82 23.31 -22.28
N HIS A 997 -29.90 23.09 -23.21
CA HIS A 997 -28.57 23.66 -23.21
C HIS A 997 -28.21 24.19 -24.58
N THR A 998 -27.36 25.22 -24.60
CA THR A 998 -26.76 25.75 -25.84
C THR A 998 -25.24 25.59 -25.78
N GLY A 999 -24.67 24.99 -26.81
CA GLY A 999 -23.23 24.92 -27.04
C GLY A 999 -22.78 25.90 -28.11
N VAL A 1000 -21.68 26.62 -27.86
CA VAL A 1000 -21.01 27.47 -28.84
C VAL A 1000 -19.57 27.02 -28.98
N LEU A 1001 -19.23 26.48 -30.15
CA LEU A 1001 -17.89 25.98 -30.47
C LEU A 1001 -17.21 26.91 -31.48
N LYS A 1002 -15.96 27.29 -31.18
CA LYS A 1002 -15.12 28.10 -32.06
C LYS A 1002 -13.80 27.39 -32.34
N ALA A 1003 -13.39 27.34 -33.61
CA ALA A 1003 -12.12 26.77 -34.06
C ALA A 1003 -11.42 27.70 -35.08
N TRP A 1004 -10.14 27.44 -35.30
CA TRP A 1004 -9.26 28.25 -36.15
C TRP A 1004 -8.47 27.37 -37.12
N ASP A 1005 -8.26 27.85 -38.33
CA ASP A 1005 -7.32 27.25 -39.28
C ASP A 1005 -5.89 27.73 -39.00
N ASN A 1006 -4.91 27.11 -39.64
CA ASN A 1006 -3.50 27.48 -39.53
C ASN A 1006 -3.16 28.87 -40.09
N SER A 1007 -4.06 29.48 -40.87
CA SER A 1007 -3.93 30.84 -41.40
C SER A 1007 -4.57 31.92 -40.52
N ASN A 1008 -5.14 31.51 -39.38
CA ASN A 1008 -5.86 32.30 -38.40
C ASN A 1008 -7.24 32.81 -38.86
N ASN A 1009 -7.88 32.12 -39.80
CA ASN A 1009 -9.30 32.26 -40.08
C ASN A 1009 -10.10 31.42 -39.06
N SER A 1010 -11.23 31.94 -38.58
CA SER A 1010 -12.05 31.25 -37.57
C SER A 1010 -13.44 30.90 -38.08
N ALA A 1011 -14.02 29.85 -37.52
CA ALA A 1011 -15.42 29.53 -37.65
C ALA A 1011 -16.04 29.29 -36.26
N THR A 1012 -17.32 29.63 -36.13
CA THR A 1012 -18.12 29.41 -34.93
C THR A 1012 -19.40 28.69 -35.32
N VAL A 1013 -19.74 27.63 -34.58
CA VAL A 1013 -21.01 26.92 -34.70
C VAL A 1013 -21.72 26.93 -33.35
N SER A 1014 -23.01 27.24 -33.37
CA SER A 1014 -23.90 27.11 -32.23
C SER A 1014 -24.80 25.91 -32.44
N PHE A 1015 -25.06 25.15 -31.38
CA PHE A 1015 -25.96 24.00 -31.38
C PHE A 1015 -26.73 23.93 -30.06
N ASN A 1016 -27.94 23.37 -30.11
CA ASN A 1016 -28.80 23.17 -28.95
C ASN A 1016 -28.98 21.68 -28.69
N PHE A 1017 -29.11 21.30 -27.43
CA PHE A 1017 -29.38 19.92 -27.02
C PHE A 1017 -30.09 19.90 -25.67
N ARG A 1018 -30.72 18.78 -25.35
CA ARG A 1018 -31.46 18.59 -24.09
C ARG A 1018 -30.85 17.45 -23.31
N ILE A 1019 -30.59 17.63 -22.01
CA ILE A 1019 -30.16 16.55 -21.13
C ILE A 1019 -31.37 15.91 -20.48
N ALA A 1020 -31.47 14.59 -20.61
CA ALA A 1020 -32.54 13.80 -20.02
C ALA A 1020 -32.54 13.86 -18.48
N SER A 1021 -33.73 14.02 -17.88
CA SER A 1021 -33.94 13.76 -16.46
C SER A 1021 -34.04 12.26 -16.21
N SER A 1022 -33.43 11.76 -15.14
CA SER A 1022 -33.49 10.36 -14.71
C SER A 1022 -34.57 10.08 -13.64
N ASP A 1023 -35.36 11.09 -13.26
CA ASP A 1023 -36.34 11.00 -12.17
C ASP A 1023 -37.66 10.31 -12.57
N ALA A 1024 -37.94 10.20 -13.87
CA ALA A 1024 -39.11 9.51 -14.41
C ALA A 1024 -38.86 9.07 -15.86
N LEU A 1025 -39.59 8.06 -16.35
CA LEU A 1025 -39.56 7.68 -17.77
C LEU A 1025 -40.57 8.49 -18.57
N THR A 1026 -40.10 9.22 -19.60
CA THR A 1026 -40.92 10.03 -20.48
C THR A 1026 -40.92 9.49 -21.92
N LEU A 1027 -42.08 9.59 -22.57
CA LEU A 1027 -42.28 9.33 -23.99
C LEU A 1027 -42.74 10.65 -24.63
N GLU A 1028 -41.86 11.23 -25.44
CA GLU A 1028 -42.04 12.52 -26.09
C GLU A 1028 -42.06 12.39 -27.62
N ARG A 1029 -42.49 13.45 -28.31
CA ARG A 1029 -42.57 13.52 -29.79
C ARG A 1029 -43.18 12.28 -30.46
N VAL A 1030 -44.15 11.65 -29.80
CA VAL A 1030 -44.82 10.43 -30.28
C VAL A 1030 -45.68 10.76 -31.49
N MET A 1031 -45.30 10.22 -32.64
CA MET A 1031 -46.02 10.37 -33.89
C MET A 1031 -45.91 9.11 -34.75
N ASN A 1032 -46.64 9.09 -35.85
CA ASN A 1032 -46.44 8.10 -36.89
C ASN A 1032 -46.24 8.82 -38.23
N TYR A 1033 -45.32 8.34 -39.07
CA TYR A 1033 -45.03 8.94 -40.37
C TYR A 1033 -44.78 7.87 -41.45
N PRO A 1034 -45.36 8.00 -42.65
CA PRO A 1034 -46.36 8.99 -43.04
C PRO A 1034 -47.69 8.81 -42.31
N ASN A 1035 -48.47 9.89 -42.20
CA ASN A 1035 -49.86 9.87 -41.70
C ASN A 1035 -50.68 10.95 -42.46
N PRO A 1036 -51.64 10.60 -43.32
CA PRO A 1036 -52.13 9.25 -43.60
C PRO A 1036 -51.08 8.34 -44.25
N PHE A 1037 -51.15 7.04 -44.00
CA PHE A 1037 -50.26 6.05 -44.63
C PHE A 1037 -51.00 5.15 -45.63
N SER A 1038 -50.28 4.68 -46.65
CA SER A 1038 -50.77 3.70 -47.63
C SER A 1038 -50.36 2.29 -47.24
N ASN A 1039 -49.13 1.86 -47.46
CA ASN A 1039 -48.72 0.47 -47.21
C ASN A 1039 -47.82 0.30 -45.99
N ARG A 1040 -47.26 1.37 -45.44
CA ARG A 1040 -46.37 1.30 -44.27
C ARG A 1040 -46.34 2.64 -43.53
N THR A 1041 -46.09 2.60 -42.24
CA THR A 1041 -45.85 3.78 -41.40
C THR A 1041 -44.84 3.41 -40.32
N SER A 1042 -44.13 4.39 -39.79
CA SER A 1042 -43.19 4.20 -38.69
C SER A 1042 -43.72 4.97 -37.48
N PHE A 1043 -43.80 4.33 -36.33
CA PHE A 1043 -44.09 4.98 -35.05
C PHE A 1043 -42.79 5.54 -34.50
N THR A 1044 -42.69 6.87 -34.44
CA THR A 1044 -41.50 7.56 -33.96
C THR A 1044 -41.76 8.19 -32.61
N PHE A 1045 -40.77 8.18 -31.72
CA PHE A 1045 -40.87 8.72 -30.37
C PHE A 1045 -39.49 9.06 -29.82
N GLU A 1046 -39.45 9.94 -28.83
CA GLU A 1046 -38.27 10.19 -28.00
C GLU A 1046 -38.45 9.59 -26.62
N ILE A 1047 -37.37 9.04 -26.07
CA ILE A 1047 -37.34 8.46 -24.73
C ILE A 1047 -36.12 8.98 -23.97
N ASN A 1048 -36.28 9.24 -22.67
CA ASN A 1048 -35.24 9.90 -21.86
C ASN A 1048 -34.32 8.93 -21.11
N GLN A 1049 -34.56 7.62 -21.18
CA GLN A 1049 -33.72 6.58 -20.59
C GLN A 1049 -34.00 5.25 -21.30
N PRO A 1050 -33.04 4.30 -21.34
CA PRO A 1050 -33.24 3.02 -22.00
C PRO A 1050 -34.46 2.27 -21.45
N ALA A 1051 -35.30 1.76 -22.35
CA ALA A 1051 -36.53 1.08 -21.98
C ALA A 1051 -36.96 0.04 -23.02
N GLU A 1052 -37.70 -0.97 -22.56
CA GLU A 1052 -38.43 -1.87 -23.45
C GLU A 1052 -39.68 -1.15 -23.95
N VAL A 1053 -39.84 -1.05 -25.28
CA VAL A 1053 -40.95 -0.34 -25.93
C VAL A 1053 -41.79 -1.29 -26.76
N GLU A 1054 -43.11 -1.26 -26.54
CA GLU A 1054 -44.11 -2.07 -27.24
C GLU A 1054 -45.16 -1.16 -27.88
N VAL A 1055 -45.53 -1.41 -29.15
CA VAL A 1055 -46.60 -0.68 -29.85
C VAL A 1055 -47.79 -1.59 -30.11
N LYS A 1056 -48.99 -1.10 -29.79
CA LYS A 1056 -50.26 -1.77 -30.08
C LYS A 1056 -51.18 -0.88 -30.89
N VAL A 1057 -51.77 -1.44 -31.94
CA VAL A 1057 -52.71 -0.75 -32.83
C VAL A 1057 -54.13 -1.22 -32.55
N TYR A 1058 -55.09 -0.30 -32.52
CA TYR A 1058 -56.50 -0.54 -32.24
C TYR A 1058 -57.42 0.18 -33.22
N THR A 1059 -58.63 -0.36 -33.39
CA THR A 1059 -59.76 0.39 -33.98
C THR A 1059 -60.26 1.49 -33.03
N LEU A 1060 -61.07 2.42 -33.53
CA LEU A 1060 -61.76 3.41 -32.67
C LEU A 1060 -62.68 2.79 -31.60
N SER A 1061 -63.16 1.56 -31.82
CA SER A 1061 -63.98 0.81 -30.85
C SER A 1061 -63.16 0.11 -29.75
N GLY A 1062 -61.82 0.15 -29.82
CA GLY A 1062 -60.92 -0.49 -28.86
C GLY A 1062 -60.52 -1.92 -29.20
N ARG A 1063 -60.99 -2.51 -30.32
CA ARG A 1063 -60.50 -3.81 -30.80
C ARG A 1063 -59.02 -3.71 -31.20
N LEU A 1064 -58.16 -4.56 -30.64
CA LEU A 1064 -56.75 -4.72 -31.02
C LEU A 1064 -56.64 -5.26 -32.44
N ILE A 1065 -55.84 -4.59 -33.26
CA ILE A 1065 -55.53 -4.94 -34.65
C ILE A 1065 -54.20 -5.67 -34.73
N ARG A 1066 -53.16 -5.10 -34.10
CA ARG A 1066 -51.80 -5.64 -34.14
C ARG A 1066 -51.06 -5.31 -32.86
N ARG A 1067 -50.27 -6.26 -32.36
CA ARG A 1067 -49.18 -6.03 -31.42
C ARG A 1067 -47.87 -6.15 -32.19
N LEU A 1068 -47.03 -5.12 -32.15
CA LEU A 1068 -45.67 -5.18 -32.69
C LEU A 1068 -44.73 -5.78 -31.65
N ASP A 1069 -43.63 -6.40 -32.12
CA ASP A 1069 -42.62 -6.94 -31.23
C ASP A 1069 -41.99 -5.82 -30.39
N SER A 1070 -41.71 -6.12 -29.12
CA SER A 1070 -41.02 -5.18 -28.25
C SER A 1070 -39.59 -4.93 -28.76
N ILE A 1071 -39.14 -3.69 -28.70
CA ILE A 1071 -37.74 -3.33 -28.93
C ILE A 1071 -37.10 -2.77 -27.66
N THR A 1072 -35.79 -2.84 -27.56
CA THR A 1072 -35.03 -2.04 -26.59
C THR A 1072 -34.75 -0.69 -27.24
N ALA A 1073 -35.35 0.37 -26.71
CA ALA A 1073 -35.14 1.75 -27.16
C ALA A 1073 -34.02 2.39 -26.35
N GLU A 1074 -33.13 3.11 -27.04
CA GLU A 1074 -32.06 3.92 -26.45
C GLU A 1074 -32.53 5.36 -26.21
N VAL A 1075 -31.79 6.15 -25.43
CA VAL A 1075 -32.12 7.56 -25.20
C VAL A 1075 -32.18 8.34 -26.51
N GLY A 1076 -33.15 9.24 -26.63
CA GLY A 1076 -33.35 10.07 -27.81
C GLY A 1076 -34.36 9.48 -28.79
N PHE A 1077 -34.18 9.76 -30.08
CA PHE A 1077 -35.14 9.41 -31.14
C PHE A 1077 -35.12 7.91 -31.46
N ASN A 1078 -36.30 7.32 -31.54
CA ASN A 1078 -36.52 5.92 -31.88
C ASN A 1078 -37.65 5.78 -32.91
N ALA A 1079 -37.61 4.72 -33.71
CA ALA A 1079 -38.63 4.41 -34.71
C ALA A 1079 -38.96 2.91 -34.73
N ILE A 1080 -40.25 2.57 -34.84
CA ILE A 1080 -40.75 1.19 -35.00
C ILE A 1080 -41.60 1.13 -36.26
N ASP A 1081 -41.15 0.35 -37.24
CA ASP A 1081 -41.85 0.20 -38.52
C ASP A 1081 -43.07 -0.72 -38.42
N TRP A 1082 -44.11 -0.39 -39.19
CA TRP A 1082 -45.28 -1.22 -39.38
C TRP A 1082 -45.71 -1.27 -40.84
N ASP A 1083 -45.99 -2.47 -41.32
CA ASP A 1083 -46.42 -2.81 -42.68
C ASP A 1083 -47.93 -2.61 -42.93
N GLY A 1084 -48.66 -2.07 -41.96
CA GLY A 1084 -50.09 -1.84 -42.08
C GLY A 1084 -50.95 -3.10 -42.09
N LEU A 1085 -50.39 -4.26 -41.70
CA LEU A 1085 -51.11 -5.53 -41.58
C LEU A 1085 -51.65 -5.75 -40.16
N ASP A 1086 -52.76 -6.47 -40.05
CA ASP A 1086 -53.27 -6.92 -38.75
C ASP A 1086 -52.50 -8.15 -38.21
N GLN A 1087 -52.96 -8.72 -37.11
CA GLN A 1087 -52.31 -9.87 -36.46
C GLN A 1087 -52.31 -11.14 -37.32
N ASP A 1088 -53.28 -11.29 -38.22
CA ASP A 1088 -53.46 -12.46 -39.09
C ASP A 1088 -52.74 -12.27 -40.46
N GLY A 1089 -52.17 -11.09 -40.70
CA GLY A 1089 -51.42 -10.76 -41.92
C GLY A 1089 -52.26 -10.10 -43.02
N ASP A 1090 -53.51 -9.73 -42.71
CA ASP A 1090 -54.40 -9.08 -43.66
C ASP A 1090 -54.21 -7.55 -43.67
N VAL A 1091 -54.42 -6.92 -44.82
CA VAL A 1091 -54.36 -5.46 -44.97
C VAL A 1091 -55.56 -4.82 -44.28
N ILE A 1092 -55.31 -3.88 -43.37
CA ILE A 1092 -56.37 -3.17 -42.66
C ILE A 1092 -57.17 -2.26 -43.61
N ALA A 1093 -58.46 -2.06 -43.32
CA ALA A 1093 -59.32 -1.18 -44.12
C ALA A 1093 -58.92 0.31 -44.01
N ASN A 1094 -59.28 1.13 -45.01
CA ASN A 1094 -59.15 2.58 -44.91
C ASN A 1094 -59.96 3.11 -43.72
N GLY A 1095 -59.37 3.99 -42.93
CA GLY A 1095 -60.03 4.50 -41.73
C GLY A 1095 -59.07 5.08 -40.70
N VAL A 1096 -59.62 5.50 -39.57
CA VAL A 1096 -58.87 6.04 -38.43
C VAL A 1096 -58.63 4.93 -37.40
N TYR A 1097 -57.38 4.80 -36.97
CA TYR A 1097 -56.92 3.85 -35.97
C TYR A 1097 -56.25 4.60 -34.80
N LEU A 1098 -56.24 3.95 -33.64
CA LEU A 1098 -55.47 4.40 -32.48
C LEU A 1098 -54.23 3.53 -32.38
N TYR A 1099 -53.09 4.10 -32.01
CA TYR A 1099 -51.94 3.32 -31.58
C TYR A 1099 -51.56 3.72 -30.16
N LYS A 1100 -50.97 2.79 -29.42
CA LYS A 1100 -50.52 2.98 -28.06
C LYS A 1100 -49.10 2.46 -27.93
N ILE A 1101 -48.18 3.35 -27.55
CA ILE A 1101 -46.78 3.03 -27.26
C ILE A 1101 -46.65 2.89 -25.76
N PHE A 1102 -46.12 1.77 -25.30
CA PHE A 1102 -45.79 1.48 -23.91
C PHE A 1102 -44.28 1.45 -23.78
N ALA A 1103 -43.72 2.17 -22.81
CA ALA A 1103 -42.31 2.06 -22.47
C ALA A 1103 -42.16 1.62 -21.01
N LYS A 1104 -41.18 0.74 -20.76
CA LYS A 1104 -40.87 0.21 -19.43
C LYS A 1104 -39.37 0.14 -19.21
N SER A 1105 -38.89 0.87 -18.21
CA SER A 1105 -37.53 0.74 -17.68
C SER A 1105 -37.52 -0.11 -16.41
N ALA A 1106 -36.36 -0.27 -15.77
CA ALA A 1106 -36.23 -1.04 -14.52
C ALA A 1106 -37.10 -0.49 -13.37
N LYS A 1107 -37.34 0.83 -13.34
CA LYS A 1107 -38.04 1.53 -12.24
C LYS A 1107 -39.38 2.15 -12.65
N PHE A 1108 -39.53 2.51 -13.92
CA PHE A 1108 -40.65 3.35 -14.37
C PHE A 1108 -41.37 2.75 -15.57
N ARG A 1109 -42.62 3.16 -15.77
CA ARG A 1109 -43.44 2.83 -16.94
C ARG A 1109 -44.20 4.07 -17.40
N CYS A 1110 -44.34 4.24 -18.70
CA CYS A 1110 -45.19 5.28 -19.27
C CYS A 1110 -45.85 4.80 -20.56
N GLU A 1111 -46.90 5.51 -20.99
CA GLU A 1111 -47.63 5.18 -22.21
C GLU A 1111 -48.12 6.44 -22.91
N LYS A 1112 -48.19 6.39 -24.24
CA LYS A 1112 -48.78 7.44 -25.08
C LYS A 1112 -49.71 6.83 -26.12
N ILE A 1113 -50.84 7.49 -26.33
CA ILE A 1113 -51.83 7.10 -27.34
C ILE A 1113 -51.82 8.15 -28.45
N GLY A 1114 -51.71 7.71 -29.70
CA GLY A 1114 -51.81 8.54 -30.88
C GLY A 1114 -52.90 8.06 -31.84
N LYS A 1115 -53.20 8.88 -32.85
CA LYS A 1115 -54.17 8.58 -33.92
C LYS A 1115 -53.44 8.50 -35.25
N MET A 1116 -53.82 7.54 -36.08
CA MET A 1116 -53.31 7.40 -37.44
C MET A 1116 -54.43 7.12 -38.43
N ILE A 1117 -54.20 7.46 -39.69
CA ILE A 1117 -55.17 7.31 -40.76
C ILE A 1117 -54.57 6.43 -41.85
N LYS A 1118 -55.28 5.35 -42.20
CA LYS A 1118 -54.99 4.54 -43.37
C LYS A 1118 -55.80 5.08 -44.56
N MET A 1119 -55.13 5.44 -45.65
CA MET A 1119 -55.76 5.75 -46.94
C MET A 1119 -55.12 4.90 -48.04
N LYS A 1120 -55.84 4.66 -49.14
CA LYS A 1120 -55.29 3.90 -50.28
C LYS A 1120 -54.50 4.81 -51.19
#